data_AF-A0A969G9M2-F1
#
_entry.id   AF-A0A969G9M2-F1
#
_cell.length_a   1.000
_cell.length_b   1.000
_cell.length_c   1.000
_cell.angle_alpha   90.00
_cell.angle_beta   90.00
_cell.angle_gamma   90.00
#
_symmetry.space_group_name_H-M   'P 1'
#
loop_
_entity.id
_entity.type
_entity.pdbx_description
1 polymer ?
#
loop_
_entity_poly.entity_id
_entity_poly.type
_entity_poly.pdbx_seq_one_letter_code
_entity_poly.pdbx_strand_id
1 'polypeptide(L)'
;MAQTTITVGTGTSSSYFYGPIYRSSATSSFDWSQYHYLYSAADLAAAGIVPGSTITSLAFEKNSTFVLTGTGNALLDLYLKNSSTAALPASESWTNLTTGSTQVAAYTLNTTNNLPATTGWWTLTLTTPFVYTGGALELSVNWDCSAVSGPSDGAFNWLHGIYSAGTSLGIASGSVITTNLTDGSYGGTERPNTQFTYTAPACAGPTGLNATNILSSTADLGWTASGSATGYNWKIVAAGAGSGATAVASGTTVGTMASATGLTPVTSYDLYVQSDCGGGTLSLYSGPYSFMTGCVNTLSGTYTVGGAGANYADIAAALLDLNTCGVSGAVTFNIAAGTYTGAVSIGQITGSSATNTVTFNGAGAATTTITHGGTGQYATILLDGADYVTFQNLTIANTGTSNAWGVHLMNQANYNTIDNCIINLDQTVTASTLAGVLSSNSTTSTAGYGDNANNTTVSNTTFNGGYYGVRYNGNSTGAAYNTNNSVENCTFNNIYLYSVYWIYQDAPSVKGCTINAHRSTGYAVYSTTNRHMLVEGNTIAPNGYTYAIYFTASNGTAQNATARASIINNMIGATGTADGIYITGSSNFDIFYNSVTAENDQALWLSSTALGYDIRNNILQLQEQHLLIWMQHLRLRMLLITTFIIIQVVVTLRILLRQVI
;
A
#
# COMPACT_ATOMS: atom_id res chain seq x y z
N MET A 1 -40.82 -9.04 -29.73
CA MET A 1 -40.15 -7.72 -29.78
C MET A 1 -39.46 -7.58 -31.13
N ALA A 2 -39.37 -6.37 -31.68
CA ALA A 2 -38.72 -6.14 -32.97
C ALA A 2 -37.20 -6.41 -32.85
N GLN A 3 -36.62 -7.03 -33.89
CA GLN A 3 -35.16 -7.14 -34.00
C GLN A 3 -34.58 -5.77 -34.35
N THR A 4 -33.46 -5.43 -33.73
CA THR A 4 -32.69 -4.21 -33.99
C THR A 4 -31.30 -4.62 -34.44
N THR A 5 -30.82 -4.07 -35.57
CA THR A 5 -29.45 -4.25 -36.04
C THR A 5 -28.66 -2.98 -35.75
N ILE A 6 -27.53 -3.12 -35.07
CA ILE A 6 -26.64 -2.00 -34.72
C ILE A 6 -25.23 -2.31 -35.18
N THR A 7 -24.47 -1.26 -35.50
CA THR A 7 -23.06 -1.38 -35.90
C THR A 7 -22.16 -0.95 -34.75
N VAL A 8 -21.17 -1.78 -34.42
CA VAL A 8 -20.04 -1.45 -33.56
C VAL A 8 -18.78 -1.36 -34.43
N GLY A 9 -18.28 -0.13 -34.58
CA GLY A 9 -17.17 0.22 -35.46
C GLY A 9 -17.60 0.94 -36.74
N THR A 10 -16.84 1.93 -37.15
CA THR A 10 -17.10 2.78 -38.35
C THR A 10 -15.83 3.00 -39.16
N GLY A 11 -14.84 2.12 -39.01
CA GLY A 11 -13.55 2.26 -39.65
C GLY A 11 -13.66 2.12 -41.17
N THR A 12 -12.91 2.93 -41.90
CA THR A 12 -12.89 2.95 -43.36
C THR A 12 -11.65 2.27 -43.96
N SER A 13 -10.72 1.84 -43.10
CA SER A 13 -9.51 1.14 -43.51
C SER A 13 -9.85 -0.28 -43.97
N SER A 14 -9.16 -0.75 -45.00
CA SER A 14 -9.43 -2.03 -45.65
C SER A 14 -8.22 -2.95 -45.57
N SER A 15 -8.40 -4.15 -45.03
CA SER A 15 -7.31 -5.12 -44.88
C SER A 15 -7.83 -6.55 -44.87
N TYR A 16 -7.02 -7.49 -45.35
CA TYR A 16 -7.26 -8.93 -45.19
C TYR A 16 -6.69 -9.49 -43.88
N PHE A 17 -5.95 -8.68 -43.11
CA PHE A 17 -5.40 -9.07 -41.81
C PHE A 17 -6.43 -8.98 -40.68
N TYR A 18 -7.43 -8.10 -40.78
CA TYR A 18 -8.34 -7.71 -39.70
C TYR A 18 -9.81 -7.98 -40.03
N GLY A 19 -10.10 -9.21 -40.47
CA GLY A 19 -11.44 -9.70 -40.72
C GLY A 19 -11.79 -10.90 -39.87
N PRO A 20 -13.05 -11.36 -39.87
CA PRO A 20 -13.39 -12.60 -39.19
C PRO A 20 -12.66 -13.83 -39.78
N ILE A 21 -12.17 -13.73 -41.01
CA ILE A 21 -11.40 -14.78 -41.70
C ILE A 21 -10.24 -14.17 -42.48
N TYR A 22 -9.14 -14.93 -42.62
CA TYR A 22 -7.97 -14.52 -43.40
C TYR A 22 -7.91 -15.22 -44.77
N ARG A 23 -7.67 -14.43 -45.81
CA ARG A 23 -7.08 -14.92 -47.07
C ARG A 23 -6.45 -13.75 -47.83
N SER A 24 -5.15 -13.81 -48.10
CA SER A 24 -4.42 -12.70 -48.74
C SER A 24 -4.50 -12.68 -50.27
N SER A 25 -4.83 -13.80 -50.91
CA SER A 25 -4.94 -13.92 -52.38
C SER A 25 -5.55 -15.26 -52.77
N ALA A 26 -5.83 -15.44 -54.07
CA ALA A 26 -6.23 -16.72 -54.65
C ALA A 26 -5.19 -17.84 -54.43
N THR A 27 -3.90 -17.49 -54.31
CA THR A 27 -2.79 -18.43 -54.10
C THR A 27 -2.22 -18.38 -52.69
N SER A 28 -2.95 -17.83 -51.71
CA SER A 28 -2.53 -17.83 -50.30
C SER A 28 -2.22 -19.26 -49.86
N SER A 29 -1.06 -19.46 -49.24
CA SER A 29 -0.66 -20.73 -48.61
C SER A 29 -1.23 -20.90 -47.21
N PHE A 30 -1.93 -19.90 -46.67
CA PHE A 30 -2.59 -19.98 -45.37
C PHE A 30 -4.06 -20.30 -45.56
N ASP A 31 -4.46 -21.42 -44.96
CA ASP A 31 -5.81 -21.99 -45.05
C ASP A 31 -6.56 -21.95 -43.71
N TRP A 32 -5.87 -21.66 -42.60
CA TRP A 32 -6.46 -21.54 -41.27
C TRP A 32 -6.30 -20.13 -40.74
N SER A 33 -7.33 -19.64 -40.04
CA SER A 33 -7.20 -18.45 -39.21
C SER A 33 -8.08 -18.51 -37.98
N GLN A 34 -7.59 -17.92 -36.90
CA GLN A 34 -8.34 -17.74 -35.66
C GLN A 34 -8.26 -16.27 -35.25
N TYR A 35 -9.41 -15.72 -34.89
CA TYR A 35 -9.53 -14.37 -34.37
C TYR A 35 -10.29 -14.38 -33.06
N HIS A 36 -9.92 -13.48 -32.16
CA HIS A 36 -10.60 -13.27 -30.91
C HIS A 36 -10.75 -11.77 -30.65
N TYR A 37 -11.96 -11.34 -30.34
CA TYR A 37 -12.34 -9.94 -30.30
C TYR A 37 -13.04 -9.60 -28.99
N LEU A 38 -12.62 -8.50 -28.37
CA LEU A 38 -13.25 -7.93 -27.19
C LEU A 38 -14.08 -6.71 -27.59
N TYR A 39 -15.35 -6.71 -27.23
CA TYR A 39 -16.26 -5.56 -27.32
C TYR A 39 -16.50 -5.06 -25.90
N SER A 40 -16.16 -3.82 -25.61
CA SER A 40 -16.30 -3.29 -24.25
C SER A 40 -17.76 -3.09 -23.88
N ALA A 41 -18.05 -3.06 -22.57
CA ALA A 41 -19.38 -2.71 -22.07
C ALA A 41 -19.85 -1.34 -22.59
N ALA A 42 -18.93 -0.40 -22.75
CA ALA A 42 -19.20 0.94 -23.26
C ALA A 42 -19.60 0.92 -24.73
N ASP A 43 -18.92 0.14 -25.56
CA ASP A 43 -19.25 0.00 -26.99
C ASP A 43 -20.66 -0.58 -27.18
N LEU A 44 -20.97 -1.64 -26.42
CA LEU A 44 -22.25 -2.32 -26.48
C LEU A 44 -23.39 -1.43 -25.96
N ALA A 45 -23.16 -0.71 -24.86
CA ALA A 45 -24.13 0.23 -24.30
C ALA A 45 -24.38 1.44 -25.23
N ALA A 46 -23.33 2.01 -25.83
CA ALA A 46 -23.47 3.08 -26.82
C ALA A 46 -24.26 2.64 -28.06
N ALA A 47 -24.15 1.36 -28.41
CA ALA A 47 -24.94 0.74 -29.46
C ALA A 47 -26.34 0.25 -29.01
N GLY A 48 -26.69 0.42 -27.73
CA GLY A 48 -28.00 0.07 -27.17
C GLY A 48 -28.19 -1.38 -26.76
N ILE A 49 -27.16 -2.23 -26.86
CA ILE A 49 -27.23 -3.62 -26.37
C ILE A 49 -27.12 -3.61 -24.85
N VAL A 50 -28.25 -3.78 -24.18
CA VAL A 50 -28.35 -3.81 -22.71
C VAL A 50 -28.36 -5.25 -22.17
N PRO A 51 -27.98 -5.49 -20.91
CA PRO A 51 -28.06 -6.81 -20.30
C PRO A 51 -29.46 -7.44 -20.44
N GLY A 52 -29.52 -8.71 -20.78
CA GLY A 52 -30.73 -9.47 -21.12
C GLY A 52 -31.11 -9.42 -22.60
N SER A 53 -30.38 -8.67 -23.43
CA SER A 53 -30.57 -8.68 -24.88
C SER A 53 -30.15 -10.03 -25.47
N THR A 54 -30.95 -10.55 -26.41
CA THR A 54 -30.64 -11.80 -27.12
C THR A 54 -30.11 -11.46 -28.50
N ILE A 55 -28.84 -11.74 -28.75
CA ILE A 55 -28.18 -11.61 -30.06
C ILE A 55 -28.60 -12.79 -30.93
N THR A 56 -29.03 -12.51 -32.14
CA THR A 56 -29.54 -13.50 -33.11
C THR A 56 -28.73 -13.55 -34.40
N SER A 57 -27.96 -12.51 -34.71
CA SER A 57 -27.01 -12.54 -35.83
C SER A 57 -25.82 -11.62 -35.60
N LEU A 58 -24.72 -11.94 -36.29
CA LEU A 58 -23.53 -11.11 -36.42
C LEU A 58 -23.35 -10.75 -37.90
N ALA A 59 -22.77 -9.61 -38.23
CA ALA A 59 -22.33 -9.35 -39.59
C ALA A 59 -20.99 -8.62 -39.63
N PHE A 60 -20.21 -8.86 -40.68
CA PHE A 60 -18.91 -8.22 -40.89
C PHE A 60 -18.88 -7.49 -42.23
N GLU A 61 -18.28 -6.32 -42.27
CA GLU A 61 -18.29 -5.47 -43.46
C GLU A 61 -17.17 -5.86 -44.44
N LYS A 62 -17.56 -6.56 -45.51
CA LYS A 62 -16.66 -7.06 -46.54
C LYS A 62 -16.37 -5.99 -47.58
N ASN A 63 -15.09 -5.76 -47.86
CA ASN A 63 -14.60 -4.81 -48.85
C ASN A 63 -13.93 -5.49 -50.06
N SER A 64 -14.48 -6.63 -50.48
CA SER A 64 -14.16 -7.25 -51.75
C SER A 64 -15.39 -7.98 -52.31
N THR A 65 -15.40 -8.24 -53.61
CA THR A 65 -16.46 -9.02 -54.29
C THR A 65 -16.11 -10.50 -54.39
N PHE A 66 -14.94 -10.93 -53.91
CA PHE A 66 -14.44 -12.28 -54.10
C PHE A 66 -15.15 -13.31 -53.21
N VAL A 67 -15.30 -14.53 -53.73
CA VAL A 67 -15.99 -15.65 -53.09
C VAL A 67 -15.18 -16.93 -53.25
N LEU A 68 -15.48 -17.98 -52.48
CA LEU A 68 -14.86 -19.30 -52.65
C LEU A 68 -15.19 -19.88 -54.03
N THR A 69 -14.21 -20.45 -54.71
CA THR A 69 -14.40 -21.02 -56.07
C THR A 69 -14.06 -22.50 -56.19
N GLY A 70 -13.29 -23.05 -55.25
CA GLY A 70 -12.91 -24.46 -55.24
C GLY A 70 -14.05 -25.42 -54.96
N THR A 71 -13.88 -26.65 -55.41
CA THR A 71 -14.65 -27.80 -54.92
C THR A 71 -14.21 -28.14 -53.50
N GLY A 72 -15.17 -28.37 -52.59
CA GLY A 72 -14.91 -28.71 -51.19
C GLY A 72 -15.66 -27.78 -50.24
N ASN A 73 -15.29 -27.83 -48.96
CA ASN A 73 -15.98 -27.11 -47.89
C ASN A 73 -14.97 -26.36 -47.02
N ALA A 74 -15.23 -25.08 -46.77
CA ALA A 74 -14.63 -24.36 -45.67
C ALA A 74 -15.54 -24.40 -44.44
N LEU A 75 -14.94 -24.39 -43.25
CA LEU A 75 -15.63 -24.40 -41.97
C LEU A 75 -15.42 -23.06 -41.26
N LEU A 76 -16.50 -22.51 -40.74
CA LEU A 76 -16.49 -21.28 -39.94
C LEU A 76 -17.27 -21.52 -38.64
N ASP A 77 -16.58 -21.45 -37.51
CA ASP A 77 -17.19 -21.56 -36.19
C ASP A 77 -17.15 -20.22 -35.46
N LEU A 78 -18.28 -19.86 -34.85
CA LEU A 78 -18.44 -18.63 -34.07
C LEU A 78 -18.71 -18.98 -32.62
N TYR A 79 -17.96 -18.34 -31.71
CA TYR A 79 -18.11 -18.50 -30.27
C TYR A 79 -18.33 -17.15 -29.61
N LEU A 80 -19.31 -17.07 -28.72
CA LEU A 80 -19.55 -15.89 -27.89
C LEU A 80 -19.45 -16.25 -26.41
N LYS A 81 -18.91 -15.34 -25.60
CA LYS A 81 -19.01 -15.39 -24.14
C LYS A 81 -19.17 -14.00 -23.54
N ASN A 82 -19.90 -13.94 -22.42
CA ASN A 82 -19.95 -12.77 -21.56
C ASN A 82 -18.66 -12.73 -20.73
N SER A 83 -18.14 -11.53 -20.48
CA SER A 83 -16.84 -11.35 -19.88
C SER A 83 -16.78 -10.10 -18.99
N SER A 84 -15.90 -10.13 -18.01
CA SER A 84 -15.49 -8.93 -17.24
C SER A 84 -14.11 -8.42 -17.66
N THR A 85 -13.51 -9.00 -18.71
CA THR A 85 -12.19 -8.62 -19.22
C THR A 85 -12.21 -7.19 -19.73
N ALA A 86 -11.30 -6.36 -19.21
CA ALA A 86 -11.12 -4.98 -19.67
C ALA A 86 -10.21 -4.88 -20.91
N ALA A 87 -9.22 -5.77 -21.02
CA ALA A 87 -8.30 -5.86 -22.15
C ALA A 87 -7.76 -7.28 -22.29
N LEU A 88 -7.60 -7.74 -23.54
CA LEU A 88 -6.95 -9.01 -23.85
C LEU A 88 -5.43 -8.94 -23.57
N PRO A 89 -4.80 -10.06 -23.15
CA PRO A 89 -3.34 -10.12 -23.03
C PRO A 89 -2.68 -10.07 -24.41
N ALA A 90 -1.38 -9.76 -24.47
CA ALA A 90 -0.63 -9.71 -25.74
C ALA A 90 -0.55 -11.06 -26.48
N SER A 91 -0.65 -12.18 -25.75
CA SER A 91 -0.71 -13.52 -26.33
C SER A 91 -1.50 -14.49 -25.46
N GLU A 92 -2.30 -15.35 -26.08
CA GLU A 92 -3.09 -16.37 -25.39
C GLU A 92 -3.43 -17.57 -26.30
N SER A 93 -3.62 -18.75 -25.72
CA SER A 93 -4.04 -19.95 -26.44
C SER A 93 -5.53 -19.93 -26.82
N TRP A 94 -5.89 -20.54 -27.95
CA TRP A 94 -7.28 -20.67 -28.38
C TRP A 94 -8.18 -21.33 -27.32
N THR A 95 -7.68 -22.38 -26.66
CA THR A 95 -8.40 -23.09 -25.60
C THR A 95 -8.75 -22.16 -24.44
N ASN A 96 -7.80 -21.33 -23.98
CA ASN A 96 -8.07 -20.38 -22.90
C ASN A 96 -9.05 -19.28 -23.34
N LEU A 97 -8.89 -18.76 -24.56
CA LEU A 97 -9.79 -17.73 -25.11
C LEU A 97 -11.22 -18.23 -25.27
N THR A 98 -11.41 -19.49 -25.66
CA THR A 98 -12.74 -20.08 -25.89
C THR A 98 -13.33 -20.80 -24.67
N THR A 99 -12.56 -20.98 -23.60
CA THR A 99 -13.08 -21.58 -22.35
C THR A 99 -14.29 -20.80 -21.84
N GLY A 100 -15.38 -21.52 -21.57
CA GLY A 100 -16.65 -20.94 -21.13
C GLY A 100 -17.48 -20.27 -22.24
N SER A 101 -17.04 -20.33 -23.51
CA SER A 101 -17.82 -19.80 -24.64
C SER A 101 -18.90 -20.76 -25.10
N THR A 102 -19.99 -20.18 -25.61
CA THR A 102 -21.02 -20.90 -26.35
C THR A 102 -20.66 -20.87 -27.84
N GLN A 103 -20.63 -22.02 -28.50
CA GLN A 103 -20.60 -22.06 -29.96
C GLN A 103 -21.98 -21.61 -30.47
N VAL A 104 -22.04 -20.41 -31.04
CA VAL A 104 -23.29 -19.76 -31.43
C VAL A 104 -23.68 -20.02 -32.87
N ALA A 105 -22.72 -20.42 -33.71
CA ALA A 105 -22.95 -20.92 -35.05
C ALA A 105 -21.78 -21.77 -35.55
N ALA A 106 -22.08 -22.69 -36.47
CA ALA A 106 -21.12 -23.42 -37.28
C ALA A 106 -21.61 -23.42 -38.73
N TYR A 107 -20.77 -22.98 -39.66
CA TYR A 107 -21.10 -22.83 -41.07
C TYR A 107 -20.20 -23.70 -41.93
N THR A 108 -20.81 -24.37 -42.90
CA THR A 108 -20.10 -25.00 -44.02
C THR A 108 -20.25 -24.10 -45.25
N LEU A 109 -19.14 -23.49 -45.67
CA LEU A 109 -19.10 -22.59 -46.82
C LEU A 109 -18.52 -23.28 -48.05
N ASN A 110 -19.14 -23.10 -49.20
CA ASN A 110 -18.71 -23.65 -50.48
C ASN A 110 -19.28 -22.82 -51.63
N THR A 111 -19.17 -23.31 -52.88
CA THR A 111 -19.69 -22.61 -54.06
C THR A 111 -21.20 -22.40 -54.06
N THR A 112 -21.96 -23.13 -53.23
CA THR A 112 -23.42 -23.00 -53.09
C THR A 112 -23.80 -22.12 -51.89
N ASN A 113 -23.18 -22.33 -50.74
CA ASN A 113 -23.38 -21.53 -49.52
C ASN A 113 -22.13 -20.68 -49.27
N ASN A 114 -22.05 -19.50 -49.87
CA ASN A 114 -20.81 -18.73 -49.95
C ASN A 114 -20.91 -17.37 -49.26
N LEU A 115 -19.78 -16.67 -49.15
CA LEU A 115 -19.76 -15.27 -48.76
C LEU A 115 -20.41 -14.42 -49.88
N PRO A 116 -20.93 -13.22 -49.60
CA PRO A 116 -21.52 -12.36 -50.61
C PRO A 116 -20.52 -12.01 -51.73
N ALA A 117 -20.98 -12.08 -52.98
CA ALA A 117 -20.22 -11.67 -54.17
C ALA A 117 -20.21 -10.13 -54.39
N THR A 118 -20.65 -9.38 -53.39
CA THR A 118 -20.71 -7.92 -53.37
C THR A 118 -19.94 -7.39 -52.16
N THR A 119 -19.52 -6.13 -52.21
CA THR A 119 -19.10 -5.40 -51.02
C THR A 119 -20.31 -5.16 -50.10
N GLY A 120 -20.06 -5.03 -48.79
CA GLY A 120 -21.08 -4.77 -47.78
C GLY A 120 -21.15 -5.86 -46.70
N TRP A 121 -22.27 -5.90 -45.99
CA TRP A 121 -22.43 -6.74 -44.80
C TRP A 121 -22.59 -8.23 -45.13
N TRP A 122 -21.65 -9.04 -44.66
CA TRP A 122 -21.82 -10.49 -44.62
C TRP A 122 -22.49 -10.91 -43.32
N THR A 123 -23.79 -11.21 -43.39
CA THR A 123 -24.61 -11.56 -42.22
C THR A 123 -24.56 -13.06 -41.94
N LEU A 124 -24.32 -13.41 -40.68
CA LEU A 124 -24.24 -14.74 -40.11
C LEU A 124 -25.28 -14.88 -39.00
N THR A 125 -26.36 -15.61 -39.26
CA THR A 125 -27.39 -15.96 -38.28
C THR A 125 -26.86 -16.93 -37.23
N LEU A 126 -27.18 -16.71 -35.96
CA LEU A 126 -26.78 -17.63 -34.89
C LEU A 126 -27.76 -18.79 -34.83
N THR A 127 -27.25 -20.03 -34.88
CA THR A 127 -28.05 -21.24 -34.64
C THR A 127 -28.43 -21.37 -33.17
N THR A 128 -27.60 -20.82 -32.29
CA THR A 128 -27.85 -20.69 -30.86
C THR A 128 -27.84 -19.21 -30.50
N PRO A 129 -29.03 -18.57 -30.38
CA PRO A 129 -29.12 -17.18 -29.94
C PRO A 129 -28.40 -16.98 -28.61
N PHE A 130 -27.70 -15.85 -28.47
CA PHE A 130 -26.81 -15.61 -27.34
C PHE A 130 -27.37 -14.51 -26.43
N VAL A 131 -27.55 -14.81 -25.15
CA VAL A 131 -28.01 -13.82 -24.16
C VAL A 131 -26.80 -13.05 -23.62
N TYR A 132 -26.77 -11.75 -23.89
CA TYR A 132 -25.78 -10.85 -23.32
C TYR A 132 -26.16 -10.53 -21.86
N THR A 133 -25.25 -10.79 -20.92
CA THR A 133 -25.52 -10.65 -19.48
C THR A 133 -24.94 -9.37 -18.86
N GLY A 134 -24.33 -8.49 -19.66
CA GLY A 134 -23.60 -7.32 -19.19
C GLY A 134 -22.09 -7.56 -19.11
N GLY A 135 -21.33 -6.47 -19.01
CA GLY A 135 -19.86 -6.49 -19.07
C GLY A 135 -19.32 -6.37 -20.49
N ALA A 136 -18.16 -6.95 -20.76
CA ALA A 136 -17.64 -7.08 -22.11
C ALA A 136 -18.23 -8.32 -22.82
N LEU A 137 -18.24 -8.29 -24.15
CA LEU A 137 -18.58 -9.45 -24.98
C LEU A 137 -17.33 -9.89 -25.73
N GLU A 138 -16.99 -11.17 -25.65
CA GLU A 138 -15.87 -11.75 -26.40
C GLU A 138 -16.42 -12.61 -27.55
N LEU A 139 -15.88 -12.40 -28.75
CA LEU A 139 -16.22 -13.13 -29.99
C LEU A 139 -14.98 -13.82 -30.53
N SER A 140 -15.03 -15.14 -30.61
CA SER A 140 -13.99 -15.94 -31.26
C SER A 140 -14.49 -16.48 -32.58
N VAL A 141 -13.64 -16.41 -33.61
CA VAL A 141 -13.93 -16.91 -34.95
C VAL A 141 -12.84 -17.89 -35.36
N ASN A 142 -13.23 -19.12 -35.68
CA ASN A 142 -12.34 -20.15 -36.21
C ASN A 142 -12.67 -20.40 -37.68
N TRP A 143 -11.64 -20.41 -38.52
CA TRP A 143 -11.77 -20.58 -39.95
C TRP A 143 -10.81 -21.65 -40.46
N ASP A 144 -11.35 -22.58 -41.23
CA ASP A 144 -10.60 -23.62 -41.92
C ASP A 144 -11.10 -23.71 -43.37
N CYS A 145 -10.26 -23.37 -44.33
CA CYS A 145 -10.54 -23.55 -45.75
C CYS A 145 -9.55 -24.48 -46.45
N SER A 146 -8.88 -25.36 -45.70
CA SER A 146 -7.87 -26.29 -46.24
C SER A 146 -8.43 -27.28 -47.26
N ALA A 147 -9.73 -27.55 -47.20
CA ALA A 147 -10.43 -28.43 -48.13
C ALA A 147 -11.04 -27.73 -49.35
N VAL A 148 -10.82 -26.42 -49.54
CA VAL A 148 -11.38 -25.66 -50.68
C VAL A 148 -10.35 -24.67 -51.24
N SER A 149 -10.24 -24.55 -52.56
CA SER A 149 -9.39 -23.49 -53.14
C SER A 149 -10.01 -22.12 -52.88
N GLY A 150 -9.14 -21.14 -52.63
CA GLY A 150 -9.48 -19.80 -52.15
C GLY A 150 -10.34 -18.93 -53.11
N PRO A 151 -10.30 -17.60 -52.91
CA PRO A 151 -11.11 -16.66 -53.68
C PRO A 151 -10.86 -16.69 -55.19
N SER A 152 -11.86 -16.30 -55.96
CA SER A 152 -11.81 -16.22 -57.43
C SER A 152 -10.67 -15.37 -57.99
N ASP A 153 -10.34 -14.22 -57.37
CA ASP A 153 -9.37 -13.26 -57.96
C ASP A 153 -8.73 -12.26 -56.97
N GLY A 154 -8.58 -12.56 -55.68
CA GLY A 154 -7.87 -11.66 -54.76
C GLY A 154 -8.16 -11.84 -53.26
N ALA A 155 -7.74 -10.89 -52.42
CA ALA A 155 -7.83 -11.02 -50.96
C ALA A 155 -9.25 -10.86 -50.40
N PHE A 156 -9.58 -11.57 -49.32
CA PHE A 156 -10.76 -11.27 -48.52
C PHE A 156 -10.49 -10.04 -47.66
N ASN A 157 -10.79 -8.85 -48.19
CA ASN A 157 -10.62 -7.58 -47.49
C ASN A 157 -11.86 -7.23 -46.66
N TRP A 158 -11.62 -6.63 -45.50
CA TRP A 158 -12.63 -6.24 -44.52
C TRP A 158 -12.43 -4.79 -44.10
N LEU A 159 -13.52 -4.07 -43.90
CA LEU A 159 -13.45 -2.75 -43.27
C LEU A 159 -13.24 -2.91 -41.77
N HIS A 160 -12.27 -2.17 -41.22
CA HIS A 160 -11.87 -2.27 -39.83
C HIS A 160 -11.55 -0.89 -39.22
N GLY A 161 -11.70 -0.79 -37.91
CA GLY A 161 -11.34 0.37 -37.11
C GLY A 161 -10.05 0.18 -36.32
N ILE A 162 -9.59 1.27 -35.69
CA ILE A 162 -8.48 1.29 -34.73
C ILE A 162 -9.07 1.67 -33.37
N TYR A 163 -8.71 0.91 -32.33
CA TYR A 163 -9.21 0.98 -30.98
C TYR A 163 -8.05 0.96 -29.98
N SER A 164 -8.34 0.96 -28.69
CA SER A 164 -7.32 0.76 -27.64
C SER A 164 -6.66 -0.61 -27.76
N ALA A 165 -5.43 -0.71 -27.26
CA ALA A 165 -4.71 -1.98 -27.18
C ALA A 165 -5.51 -3.02 -26.38
N GLY A 166 -5.34 -4.30 -26.73
CA GLY A 166 -6.03 -5.42 -26.08
C GLY A 166 -7.48 -5.62 -26.54
N THR A 167 -7.84 -5.19 -27.75
CA THR A 167 -9.20 -5.38 -28.30
C THR A 167 -9.30 -6.55 -29.27
N SER A 168 -8.18 -7.04 -29.79
CA SER A 168 -8.15 -8.22 -30.66
C SER A 168 -6.87 -9.04 -30.53
N LEU A 169 -7.00 -10.34 -30.79
CA LEU A 169 -5.89 -11.27 -31.03
C LEU A 169 -6.19 -12.04 -32.31
N GLY A 170 -5.15 -12.38 -33.06
CA GLY A 170 -5.34 -13.15 -34.28
C GLY A 170 -4.12 -13.96 -34.69
N ILE A 171 -4.35 -14.92 -35.56
CA ILE A 171 -3.31 -15.69 -36.25
C ILE A 171 -3.86 -16.27 -37.56
N ALA A 172 -3.01 -16.36 -38.57
CA ALA A 172 -3.25 -17.13 -39.79
C ALA A 172 -2.09 -18.09 -40.05
N SER A 173 -2.39 -19.27 -40.61
CA SER A 173 -1.43 -20.37 -40.76
C SER A 173 -1.71 -21.21 -42.00
N GLY A 174 -0.65 -21.79 -42.58
CA GLY A 174 -0.71 -22.80 -43.64
C GLY A 174 -0.81 -24.24 -43.13
N SER A 175 -1.06 -24.40 -41.83
CA SER A 175 -1.34 -25.68 -41.17
C SER A 175 -2.29 -25.44 -40.01
N VAL A 176 -2.88 -26.52 -39.48
CA VAL A 176 -3.74 -26.47 -38.29
C VAL A 176 -3.06 -25.67 -37.17
N ILE A 177 -3.76 -24.69 -36.62
CA ILE A 177 -3.22 -23.76 -35.63
C ILE A 177 -3.06 -24.49 -34.29
N THR A 178 -1.83 -24.50 -33.76
CA THR A 178 -1.48 -25.06 -32.44
C THR A 178 -0.75 -24.07 -31.54
N THR A 179 -0.43 -22.88 -32.05
CA THR A 179 0.27 -21.80 -31.35
C THR A 179 -0.72 -20.77 -30.81
N ASN A 180 -0.26 -19.93 -29.89
CA ASN A 180 -1.06 -18.84 -29.35
C ASN A 180 -1.44 -17.81 -30.41
N LEU A 181 -2.59 -17.17 -30.22
CA LEU A 181 -2.96 -15.94 -30.90
C LEU A 181 -2.15 -14.79 -30.28
N THR A 182 -1.87 -13.75 -31.06
CA THR A 182 -1.10 -12.58 -30.60
C THR A 182 -1.75 -11.28 -31.02
N ASP A 183 -1.35 -10.20 -30.36
CA ASP A 183 -1.71 -8.82 -30.66
C ASP A 183 -0.86 -8.19 -31.80
N GLY A 184 -0.13 -9.02 -32.54
CA GLY A 184 0.73 -8.63 -33.65
C GLY A 184 -0.03 -8.44 -34.97
N SER A 185 0.52 -8.96 -36.08
CA SER A 185 0.04 -8.66 -37.45
C SER A 185 -1.45 -8.93 -37.75
N TYR A 186 -2.13 -9.71 -36.91
CA TYR A 186 -3.53 -10.13 -37.11
C TYR A 186 -4.45 -9.67 -35.96
N GLY A 187 -3.94 -8.90 -34.99
CA GLY A 187 -4.66 -8.47 -33.81
C GLY A 187 -4.16 -7.11 -33.30
N GLY A 188 -4.33 -6.87 -32.00
CA GLY A 188 -3.85 -5.67 -31.32
C GLY A 188 -4.90 -4.59 -31.19
N THR A 189 -4.74 -3.52 -31.97
CA THR A 189 -5.61 -2.33 -31.92
C THR A 189 -6.70 -2.35 -32.97
N GLU A 190 -6.69 -3.31 -33.88
CA GLU A 190 -7.56 -3.32 -35.05
C GLU A 190 -8.62 -4.41 -34.97
N ARG A 191 -9.84 -4.07 -35.38
CA ARG A 191 -10.99 -4.99 -35.37
C ARG A 191 -11.96 -4.69 -36.51
N PRO A 192 -12.56 -5.72 -37.16
CA PRO A 192 -13.52 -5.49 -38.23
C PRO A 192 -14.76 -4.74 -37.72
N ASN A 193 -15.33 -3.90 -38.57
CA ASN A 193 -16.66 -3.34 -38.33
C ASN A 193 -17.64 -4.51 -38.20
N THR A 194 -18.39 -4.54 -37.09
CA THR A 194 -19.30 -5.63 -36.78
C THR A 194 -20.70 -5.12 -36.55
N GLN A 195 -21.71 -5.76 -37.14
CA GLN A 195 -23.09 -5.58 -36.73
C GLN A 195 -23.56 -6.68 -35.81
N PHE A 196 -24.38 -6.30 -34.83
CA PHE A 196 -25.16 -7.23 -34.01
C PHE A 196 -26.63 -6.99 -34.30
N THR A 197 -27.34 -8.07 -34.63
CA THR A 197 -28.80 -8.06 -34.58
C THR A 197 -29.25 -8.70 -33.29
N TYR A 198 -30.06 -7.99 -32.52
CA TYR A 198 -30.55 -8.46 -31.24
C TYR A 198 -32.01 -8.11 -31.02
N THR A 199 -32.64 -8.83 -30.10
CA THR A 199 -33.91 -8.44 -29.49
C THR A 199 -33.64 -7.93 -28.07
N ALA A 200 -34.10 -6.71 -27.77
CA ALA A 200 -34.03 -6.15 -26.42
C ALA A 200 -34.69 -7.07 -25.38
N PRO A 201 -34.31 -7.01 -24.10
CA PRO A 201 -34.94 -7.82 -23.06
C PRO A 201 -36.41 -7.42 -22.87
N ALA A 202 -37.25 -8.41 -22.54
CA ALA A 202 -38.66 -8.18 -22.24
C ALA A 202 -38.84 -7.37 -20.95
N CYS A 203 -37.86 -7.46 -20.03
CA CYS A 203 -37.80 -6.71 -18.80
C CYS A 203 -36.37 -6.17 -18.59
N ALA A 204 -36.22 -4.86 -18.60
CA ALA A 204 -34.94 -4.20 -18.35
C ALA A 204 -34.64 -4.16 -16.84
N GLY A 205 -33.38 -4.44 -16.46
CA GLY A 205 -32.93 -4.37 -15.07
C GLY A 205 -32.70 -2.93 -14.61
N PRO A 206 -32.90 -2.64 -13.30
CA PRO A 206 -32.81 -1.29 -12.77
C PRO A 206 -31.38 -0.75 -12.87
N THR A 207 -31.21 0.57 -12.77
CA THR A 207 -29.90 1.24 -12.85
C THR A 207 -29.67 2.10 -11.61
N GLY A 208 -28.48 2.72 -11.48
CA GLY A 208 -28.22 3.68 -10.40
C GLY A 208 -28.43 3.13 -8.99
N LEU A 209 -27.99 1.90 -8.74
CA LEU A 209 -28.07 1.27 -7.42
C LEU A 209 -27.25 2.08 -6.39
N ASN A 210 -27.77 2.20 -5.18
CA ASN A 210 -27.11 2.88 -4.07
C ASN A 210 -27.52 2.32 -2.70
N ALA A 211 -26.73 2.61 -1.67
CA ALA A 211 -27.07 2.38 -0.27
C ALA A 211 -26.82 3.64 0.56
N THR A 212 -27.70 3.92 1.51
CA THR A 212 -27.70 5.10 2.39
C THR A 212 -28.12 4.71 3.80
N ASN A 213 -28.00 5.63 4.78
CA ASN A 213 -28.33 5.37 6.20
C ASN A 213 -27.76 4.02 6.69
N ILE A 214 -26.50 3.76 6.35
CA ILE A 214 -25.87 2.49 6.64
C ILE A 214 -25.50 2.47 8.12
N LEU A 215 -26.20 1.64 8.88
CA LEU A 215 -25.96 1.41 10.30
C LEU A 215 -25.25 0.06 10.50
N SER A 216 -25.14 -0.39 11.75
CA SER A 216 -24.42 -1.62 12.09
C SER A 216 -25.10 -2.90 11.59
N SER A 217 -26.42 -2.88 11.44
CA SER A 217 -27.19 -4.08 11.03
C SER A 217 -28.26 -3.79 9.98
N THR A 218 -28.31 -2.54 9.48
CA THR A 218 -29.31 -2.09 8.52
C THR A 218 -28.70 -1.15 7.49
N ALA A 219 -29.34 -1.07 6.33
CA ALA A 219 -29.02 -0.11 5.28
C ALA A 219 -30.28 0.19 4.45
N ASP A 220 -30.46 1.44 4.03
CA ASP A 220 -31.50 1.83 3.09
C ASP A 220 -30.95 1.71 1.66
N LEU A 221 -31.62 0.90 0.85
CA LEU A 221 -31.26 0.55 -0.52
C LEU A 221 -32.09 1.39 -1.50
N GLY A 222 -31.46 1.86 -2.57
CA GLY A 222 -32.11 2.61 -3.64
C GLY A 222 -31.65 2.17 -5.02
N TRP A 223 -32.50 2.42 -6.01
CA TRP A 223 -32.20 2.25 -7.43
C TRP A 223 -33.09 3.15 -8.29
N THR A 224 -32.77 3.23 -9.58
CA THR A 224 -33.56 3.92 -10.60
C THR A 224 -34.35 2.90 -11.42
N ALA A 225 -35.66 3.14 -11.56
CA ALA A 225 -36.54 2.32 -12.36
C ALA A 225 -36.14 2.29 -13.85
N SER A 226 -36.35 1.16 -14.50
CA SER A 226 -36.09 0.96 -15.93
C SER A 226 -37.24 0.19 -16.59
N GLY A 227 -37.66 0.63 -17.77
CA GLY A 227 -38.70 -0.06 -18.55
C GLY A 227 -40.07 -0.07 -17.87
N SER A 228 -40.82 -1.15 -18.04
CA SER A 228 -42.19 -1.33 -17.54
C SER A 228 -42.27 -2.15 -16.24
N ALA A 229 -41.28 -2.02 -15.36
CA ALA A 229 -41.25 -2.74 -14.09
C ALA A 229 -42.47 -2.38 -13.22
N THR A 230 -43.10 -3.42 -12.67
CA THR A 230 -44.23 -3.32 -11.72
C THR A 230 -43.81 -3.63 -10.27
N GLY A 231 -42.60 -4.16 -10.09
CA GLY A 231 -41.96 -4.41 -8.81
C GLY A 231 -40.49 -4.79 -8.98
N TYR A 232 -39.84 -5.12 -7.87
CA TYR A 232 -38.42 -5.45 -7.81
C TYR A 232 -38.14 -6.54 -6.78
N ASN A 233 -37.18 -7.39 -7.10
CA ASN A 233 -36.55 -8.32 -6.16
C ASN A 233 -35.16 -7.79 -5.85
N TRP A 234 -34.82 -7.67 -4.57
CA TRP A 234 -33.49 -7.25 -4.15
C TRP A 234 -32.87 -8.31 -3.25
N LYS A 235 -31.55 -8.38 -3.29
CA LYS A 235 -30.79 -9.19 -2.34
C LYS A 235 -29.43 -8.59 -2.04
N ILE A 236 -28.95 -8.90 -0.84
CA ILE A 236 -27.63 -8.61 -0.36
C ILE A 236 -26.89 -9.92 -0.17
N VAL A 237 -25.66 -9.98 -0.69
CA VAL A 237 -24.74 -11.09 -0.51
C VAL A 237 -23.44 -10.57 0.08
N ALA A 238 -22.61 -11.45 0.62
CA ALA A 238 -21.24 -11.09 1.02
C ALA A 238 -20.50 -10.47 -0.18
N ALA A 239 -19.69 -9.43 0.07
CA ALA A 239 -18.94 -8.77 -0.99
C ALA A 239 -18.11 -9.77 -1.82
N GLY A 240 -18.18 -9.66 -3.15
CA GLY A 240 -17.51 -10.53 -4.11
C GLY A 240 -18.19 -11.89 -4.35
N ALA A 241 -19.26 -12.25 -3.64
CA ALA A 241 -19.90 -13.57 -3.77
C ALA A 241 -20.73 -13.74 -5.06
N GLY A 242 -21.05 -12.64 -5.76
CA GLY A 242 -21.81 -12.66 -7.00
C GLY A 242 -23.32 -12.80 -6.80
N SER A 243 -24.07 -12.51 -7.86
CA SER A 243 -25.55 -12.54 -7.86
C SER A 243 -26.13 -13.94 -7.81
N GLY A 244 -25.33 -15.01 -7.86
CA GLY A 244 -25.78 -16.40 -7.68
C GLY A 244 -25.74 -16.89 -6.22
N ALA A 245 -25.07 -16.15 -5.32
CA ALA A 245 -24.88 -16.58 -3.95
C ALA A 245 -26.18 -16.52 -3.11
N THR A 246 -26.18 -17.31 -2.03
CA THR A 246 -27.21 -17.26 -0.98
C THR A 246 -27.27 -15.86 -0.39
N ALA A 247 -28.49 -15.31 -0.33
CA ALA A 247 -28.71 -13.98 0.21
C ALA A 247 -28.52 -13.97 1.74
N VAL A 248 -27.82 -12.95 2.24
CA VAL A 248 -27.79 -12.60 3.66
C VAL A 248 -29.08 -11.89 4.05
N ALA A 249 -29.57 -11.01 3.18
CA ALA A 249 -30.88 -10.39 3.27
C ALA A 249 -31.49 -10.28 1.87
N SER A 250 -32.81 -10.42 1.74
CA SER A 250 -33.51 -10.26 0.47
C SER A 250 -34.97 -9.88 0.70
N GLY A 251 -35.61 -9.34 -0.34
CA GLY A 251 -37.02 -8.99 -0.28
C GLY A 251 -37.57 -8.56 -1.64
N THR A 252 -38.84 -8.21 -1.64
CA THR A 252 -39.55 -7.68 -2.80
C THR A 252 -40.21 -6.34 -2.46
N THR A 253 -40.34 -5.45 -3.44
CA THR A 253 -40.98 -4.14 -3.27
C THR A 253 -41.58 -3.66 -4.59
N VAL A 254 -42.62 -2.83 -4.51
CA VAL A 254 -43.21 -2.15 -5.69
C VAL A 254 -42.46 -0.85 -6.00
N GLY A 255 -41.85 -0.22 -5.00
CA GLY A 255 -41.09 1.02 -5.14
C GLY A 255 -39.63 0.80 -5.50
N THR A 256 -38.88 1.87 -5.68
CA THR A 256 -37.45 1.83 -6.00
C THR A 256 -36.53 1.95 -4.78
N MET A 257 -37.09 1.68 -3.61
CA MET A 257 -36.40 1.73 -2.31
C MET A 257 -36.77 0.50 -1.48
N ALA A 258 -35.83 0.03 -0.68
CA ALA A 258 -36.04 -1.02 0.32
C ALA A 258 -35.11 -0.81 1.52
N SER A 259 -35.40 -1.43 2.66
CA SER A 259 -34.49 -1.43 3.80
C SER A 259 -34.03 -2.86 4.08
N ALA A 260 -32.72 -3.04 4.21
CA ALA A 260 -32.11 -4.28 4.61
C ALA A 260 -31.92 -4.34 6.12
N THR A 261 -32.15 -5.51 6.70
CA THR A 261 -31.97 -5.77 8.14
C THR A 261 -31.26 -7.10 8.36
N GLY A 262 -30.69 -7.31 9.55
CA GLY A 262 -30.01 -8.56 9.89
C GLY A 262 -28.59 -8.65 9.31
N LEU A 263 -28.02 -7.51 8.94
CA LEU A 263 -26.62 -7.43 8.52
C LEU A 263 -25.69 -7.49 9.74
N THR A 264 -24.46 -7.94 9.51
CA THR A 264 -23.41 -7.97 10.52
C THR A 264 -22.66 -6.63 10.51
N PRO A 265 -22.30 -6.06 11.67
CA PRO A 265 -21.49 -4.83 11.76
C PRO A 265 -20.13 -4.96 11.08
N VAL A 266 -19.56 -3.84 10.62
CA VAL A 266 -18.22 -3.75 10.01
C VAL A 266 -17.99 -4.85 8.95
N THR A 267 -19.01 -5.09 8.12
CA THR A 267 -19.00 -6.16 7.12
C THR A 267 -19.34 -5.60 5.75
N SER A 268 -18.53 -5.95 4.75
CA SER A 268 -18.74 -5.56 3.35
C SER A 268 -19.74 -6.48 2.65
N TYR A 269 -20.65 -5.87 1.89
CA TYR A 269 -21.75 -6.52 1.19
C TYR A 269 -21.91 -5.99 -0.24
N ASP A 270 -22.47 -6.82 -1.12
CA ASP A 270 -22.90 -6.43 -2.46
C ASP A 270 -24.43 -6.48 -2.59
N LEU A 271 -25.01 -5.38 -3.07
CA LEU A 271 -26.42 -5.27 -3.46
C LEU A 271 -26.63 -5.70 -4.91
N TYR A 272 -27.65 -6.53 -5.12
CA TYR A 272 -28.20 -6.87 -6.43
C TYR A 272 -29.71 -6.63 -6.48
N VAL A 273 -30.19 -6.07 -7.58
CA VAL A 273 -31.62 -5.77 -7.78
C VAL A 273 -32.09 -6.22 -9.17
N GLN A 274 -33.24 -6.86 -9.25
CA GLN A 274 -33.87 -7.36 -10.47
C GLN A 274 -35.27 -6.76 -10.60
N SER A 275 -35.63 -6.29 -11.79
CA SER A 275 -36.99 -5.81 -12.11
C SER A 275 -37.94 -7.00 -12.27
N ASP A 276 -39.17 -6.84 -11.78
CA ASP A 276 -40.34 -7.67 -12.09
C ASP A 276 -41.32 -6.86 -12.95
N CYS A 277 -41.41 -7.20 -14.23
CA CYS A 277 -42.29 -6.52 -15.20
C CYS A 277 -43.70 -7.12 -15.26
N GLY A 278 -44.05 -8.01 -14.34
CA GLY A 278 -45.34 -8.66 -14.27
C GLY A 278 -45.44 -9.91 -15.16
N GLY A 279 -46.47 -10.73 -14.91
CA GLY A 279 -46.71 -11.96 -15.68
C GLY A 279 -45.60 -13.01 -15.55
N GLY A 280 -44.76 -12.92 -14.50
CA GLY A 280 -43.60 -13.79 -14.30
C GLY A 280 -42.34 -13.39 -15.07
N THR A 281 -42.32 -12.21 -15.70
CA THR A 281 -41.17 -11.74 -16.49
C THR A 281 -40.20 -10.95 -15.61
N LEU A 282 -39.02 -11.51 -15.35
CA LEU A 282 -37.96 -10.89 -14.58
C LEU A 282 -36.79 -10.44 -15.46
N SER A 283 -36.12 -9.35 -15.09
CA SER A 283 -34.86 -8.94 -15.73
C SER A 283 -33.68 -9.83 -15.31
N LEU A 284 -32.45 -9.53 -15.73
CA LEU A 284 -31.27 -10.00 -14.98
C LEU A 284 -31.08 -9.15 -13.72
N TYR A 285 -30.31 -9.65 -12.74
CA TYR A 285 -29.88 -8.84 -11.60
C TYR A 285 -28.89 -7.76 -12.05
N SER A 286 -29.22 -6.51 -11.75
CA SER A 286 -28.29 -5.38 -11.78
C SER A 286 -27.42 -5.37 -10.53
N GLY A 287 -26.14 -5.03 -10.66
CA GLY A 287 -25.14 -5.01 -9.59
C GLY A 287 -23.81 -5.63 -10.03
N PRO A 288 -22.81 -5.71 -9.13
CA PRO A 288 -22.89 -5.37 -7.71
C PRO A 288 -22.87 -3.86 -7.45
N TYR A 289 -23.53 -3.43 -6.37
CA TYR A 289 -23.20 -2.18 -5.67
C TYR A 289 -22.67 -2.51 -4.27
N SER A 290 -21.39 -2.21 -4.02
CA SER A 290 -20.72 -2.58 -2.77
C SER A 290 -20.88 -1.51 -1.69
N PHE A 291 -21.15 -1.93 -0.45
CA PHE A 291 -21.21 -1.06 0.73
C PHE A 291 -20.74 -1.81 1.98
N MET A 292 -20.42 -1.09 3.06
CA MET A 292 -19.99 -1.68 4.34
C MET A 292 -20.86 -1.15 5.48
N THR A 293 -21.33 -2.05 6.34
CA THR A 293 -22.10 -1.70 7.55
C THR A 293 -21.27 -0.92 8.56
N GLY A 294 -21.94 -0.07 9.34
CA GLY A 294 -21.32 0.74 10.39
C GLY A 294 -20.99 -0.04 11.67
N CYS A 295 -20.52 0.68 12.67
CA CYS A 295 -20.19 0.14 13.98
C CYS A 295 -21.42 0.06 14.90
N VAL A 296 -21.44 -0.93 15.80
CA VAL A 296 -22.51 -1.02 16.83
C VAL A 296 -22.34 0.12 17.85
N ASN A 297 -21.12 0.29 18.35
CA ASN A 297 -20.73 1.34 19.29
C ASN A 297 -19.28 1.76 18.99
N THR A 298 -18.93 2.97 19.37
CA THR A 298 -17.53 3.41 19.52
C THR A 298 -16.88 2.67 20.68
N LEU A 299 -15.57 2.43 20.61
CA LEU A 299 -14.87 1.66 21.65
C LEU A 299 -14.71 2.47 22.94
N SER A 300 -14.86 1.80 24.09
CA SER A 300 -14.60 2.38 25.41
C SER A 300 -14.41 1.26 26.44
N GLY A 301 -13.44 1.44 27.34
CA GLY A 301 -13.15 0.49 28.40
C GLY A 301 -12.11 -0.56 28.00
N THR A 302 -12.15 -1.70 28.67
CA THR A 302 -11.13 -2.74 28.54
C THR A 302 -11.62 -3.91 27.70
N TYR A 303 -10.82 -4.33 26.72
CA TYR A 303 -11.05 -5.49 25.87
C TYR A 303 -9.90 -6.49 26.01
N THR A 304 -10.21 -7.78 25.93
CA THR A 304 -9.22 -8.85 25.86
C THR A 304 -8.95 -9.25 24.41
N VAL A 305 -7.67 -9.49 24.09
CA VAL A 305 -7.22 -9.91 22.75
C VAL A 305 -6.45 -11.22 22.87
N GLY A 306 -6.87 -12.22 22.10
CA GLY A 306 -6.26 -13.55 22.11
C GLY A 306 -6.67 -14.40 23.32
N GLY A 307 -6.76 -15.71 23.10
CA GLY A 307 -7.21 -16.68 24.11
C GLY A 307 -8.70 -17.04 24.01
N ALA A 308 -9.09 -18.10 24.72
CA ALA A 308 -10.47 -18.59 24.69
C ALA A 308 -11.44 -17.60 25.36
N GLY A 309 -12.48 -17.19 24.64
CA GLY A 309 -13.50 -16.26 25.15
C GLY A 309 -13.06 -14.79 25.18
N ALA A 310 -11.95 -14.43 24.52
CA ALA A 310 -11.51 -13.05 24.40
C ALA A 310 -12.52 -12.19 23.60
N ASN A 311 -12.53 -10.88 23.83
CA ASN A 311 -13.36 -9.96 23.04
C ASN A 311 -12.95 -9.96 21.57
N TYR A 312 -11.64 -10.06 21.31
CA TYR A 312 -11.06 -10.18 19.97
C TYR A 312 -10.22 -11.45 19.87
N ALA A 313 -10.41 -12.20 18.77
CA ALA A 313 -9.65 -13.42 18.51
C ALA A 313 -8.14 -13.12 18.33
N ASP A 314 -7.82 -12.00 17.68
CA ASP A 314 -6.45 -11.53 17.42
C ASP A 314 -6.40 -9.99 17.37
N ILE A 315 -5.19 -9.47 17.18
CA ILE A 315 -4.94 -8.02 17.09
C ILE A 315 -5.59 -7.43 15.83
N ALA A 316 -5.65 -8.17 14.71
CA ALA A 316 -6.21 -7.67 13.46
C ALA A 316 -7.71 -7.36 13.59
N ALA A 317 -8.46 -8.22 14.30
CA ALA A 317 -9.87 -7.98 14.61
C ALA A 317 -10.07 -6.74 15.50
N ALA A 318 -9.21 -6.55 16.51
CA ALA A 318 -9.24 -5.35 17.36
C ALA A 318 -8.92 -4.07 16.57
N LEU A 319 -7.95 -4.13 15.65
CA LEU A 319 -7.57 -3.00 14.80
C LEU A 319 -8.63 -2.64 13.78
N LEU A 320 -9.38 -3.61 13.25
CA LEU A 320 -10.49 -3.37 12.34
C LEU A 320 -11.54 -2.48 13.02
N ASP A 321 -11.97 -2.85 14.23
CA ASP A 321 -12.91 -2.04 15.01
C ASP A 321 -12.30 -0.70 15.41
N LEU A 322 -11.04 -0.65 15.86
CA LEU A 322 -10.42 0.60 16.28
C LEU A 322 -10.33 1.63 15.14
N ASN A 323 -9.84 1.20 13.98
CA ASN A 323 -9.67 2.08 12.82
C ASN A 323 -11.02 2.47 12.18
N THR A 324 -12.03 1.60 12.28
CA THR A 324 -13.34 1.87 11.66
C THR A 324 -14.28 2.65 12.58
N CYS A 325 -14.26 2.35 13.88
CA CYS A 325 -15.22 2.84 14.86
C CYS A 325 -14.68 3.96 15.74
N GLY A 326 -13.36 4.07 15.88
CA GLY A 326 -12.74 5.01 16.81
C GLY A 326 -13.13 4.74 18.27
N VAL A 327 -13.00 5.76 19.11
CA VAL A 327 -13.17 5.67 20.56
C VAL A 327 -14.07 6.77 21.10
N SER A 328 -14.86 6.47 22.13
CA SER A 328 -15.67 7.45 22.88
C SER A 328 -15.24 7.60 24.34
N GLY A 329 -14.25 6.83 24.77
CA GLY A 329 -13.60 6.89 26.07
C GLY A 329 -12.22 6.24 25.98
N ALA A 330 -11.46 6.23 27.09
CA ALA A 330 -10.19 5.50 27.12
C ALA A 330 -10.41 4.01 26.82
N VAL A 331 -9.52 3.43 26.01
CA VAL A 331 -9.55 2.02 25.59
C VAL A 331 -8.27 1.32 25.99
N THR A 332 -8.39 0.13 26.58
CA THR A 332 -7.25 -0.76 26.84
C THR A 332 -7.50 -2.12 26.22
N PHE A 333 -6.64 -2.53 25.29
CA PHE A 333 -6.54 -3.89 24.77
C PHE A 333 -5.53 -4.67 25.62
N ASN A 334 -6.02 -5.58 26.47
CA ASN A 334 -5.20 -6.52 27.21
C ASN A 334 -4.92 -7.74 26.33
N ILE A 335 -3.69 -7.84 25.84
CA ILE A 335 -3.26 -8.88 24.91
C ILE A 335 -2.71 -10.05 25.72
N ALA A 336 -3.30 -11.23 25.55
CA ALA A 336 -2.85 -12.45 26.22
C ALA A 336 -1.44 -12.85 25.77
N ALA A 337 -0.71 -13.57 26.63
CA ALA A 337 0.60 -14.13 26.28
C ALA A 337 0.52 -15.00 25.02
N GLY A 338 1.48 -14.85 24.12
CA GLY A 338 1.50 -15.50 22.82
C GLY A 338 2.27 -14.71 21.77
N THR A 339 2.35 -15.27 20.57
CA THR A 339 2.96 -14.62 19.40
C THR A 339 1.88 -14.30 18.38
N TYR A 340 1.74 -13.03 18.05
CA TYR A 340 0.78 -12.49 17.10
C TYR A 340 1.52 -12.05 15.85
N THR A 341 1.29 -12.73 14.74
CA THR A 341 1.97 -12.47 13.47
C THR A 341 1.12 -11.57 12.59
N GLY A 342 1.71 -10.48 12.09
CA GLY A 342 1.06 -9.55 11.18
C GLY A 342 1.51 -8.11 11.44
N ALA A 343 1.43 -7.29 10.40
CA ALA A 343 1.65 -5.85 10.53
C ALA A 343 0.50 -5.22 11.31
N VAL A 344 0.83 -4.36 12.27
CA VAL A 344 -0.11 -3.48 12.97
C VAL A 344 -0.08 -2.12 12.27
N SER A 345 -1.24 -1.65 11.84
CA SER A 345 -1.39 -0.32 11.25
C SER A 345 -2.55 0.41 11.92
N ILE A 346 -2.27 1.59 12.46
CA ILE A 346 -3.23 2.42 13.16
C ILE A 346 -3.22 3.79 12.49
N GLY A 347 -4.35 4.16 11.91
CA GLY A 347 -4.55 5.49 11.33
C GLY A 347 -4.97 6.51 12.40
N GLN A 348 -5.36 7.71 11.95
CA GLN A 348 -6.04 8.67 12.81
C GLN A 348 -7.26 8.02 13.49
N ILE A 349 -7.26 7.99 14.83
CA ILE A 349 -8.34 7.39 15.61
C ILE A 349 -9.40 8.46 15.88
N THR A 350 -10.60 8.26 15.35
CA THR A 350 -11.72 9.19 15.64
C THR A 350 -12.03 9.18 17.13
N GLY A 351 -12.06 10.37 17.74
CA GLY A 351 -12.39 10.55 19.16
C GLY A 351 -11.23 10.34 20.13
N SER A 352 -10.02 10.02 19.66
CA SER A 352 -8.85 9.95 20.53
C SER A 352 -8.45 11.34 21.05
N SER A 353 -7.94 11.39 22.27
CA SER A 353 -7.52 12.61 22.94
C SER A 353 -6.69 12.28 24.18
N ALA A 354 -6.19 13.30 24.88
CA ALA A 354 -5.51 13.14 26.16
C ALA A 354 -6.36 12.44 27.25
N THR A 355 -7.70 12.40 27.10
CA THR A 355 -8.59 11.65 28.00
C THR A 355 -9.04 10.31 27.40
N ASN A 356 -9.18 10.23 26.08
CA ASN A 356 -9.60 9.02 25.36
C ASN A 356 -8.38 8.38 24.69
N THR A 357 -7.47 7.86 25.51
CA THR A 357 -6.25 7.21 25.04
C THR A 357 -6.52 5.78 24.58
N VAL A 358 -5.62 5.21 23.78
CA VAL A 358 -5.68 3.80 23.37
C VAL A 358 -4.43 3.08 23.80
N THR A 359 -4.57 2.05 24.63
CA THR A 359 -3.45 1.30 25.19
C THR A 359 -3.48 -0.15 24.74
N PHE A 360 -2.40 -0.62 24.11
CA PHE A 360 -2.12 -2.02 23.83
C PHE A 360 -1.18 -2.55 24.92
N ASN A 361 -1.74 -3.34 25.84
CA ASN A 361 -1.05 -3.83 27.01
C ASN A 361 -0.84 -5.35 26.91
N GLY A 362 0.39 -5.79 26.69
CA GLY A 362 0.72 -7.21 26.71
C GLY A 362 0.70 -7.82 28.11
N ALA A 363 0.51 -9.13 28.20
CA ALA A 363 0.62 -9.88 29.45
C ALA A 363 2.04 -9.86 30.05
N GLY A 364 3.04 -9.41 29.30
CA GLY A 364 4.42 -9.28 29.74
C GLY A 364 5.38 -9.15 28.56
N ALA A 365 6.42 -8.31 28.71
CA ALA A 365 7.33 -7.97 27.63
C ALA A 365 8.01 -9.21 27.01
N ALA A 366 8.33 -10.22 27.83
CA ALA A 366 8.95 -11.47 27.37
C ALA A 366 7.95 -12.56 26.91
N THR A 367 6.65 -12.40 27.18
CA THR A 367 5.63 -13.45 26.96
C THR A 367 4.61 -13.10 25.90
N THR A 368 4.51 -11.82 25.52
CA THR A 368 3.61 -11.32 24.49
C THR A 368 4.44 -10.73 23.36
N THR A 369 4.36 -11.27 22.16
CA THR A 369 5.14 -10.82 21.00
C THR A 369 4.22 -10.45 19.85
N ILE A 370 4.38 -9.24 19.30
CA ILE A 370 3.86 -8.85 17.99
C ILE A 370 5.02 -8.97 17.00
N THR A 371 4.85 -9.73 15.92
CA THR A 371 5.92 -10.00 14.96
C THR A 371 5.49 -9.80 13.51
N HIS A 372 6.38 -9.23 12.70
CA HIS A 372 6.19 -9.03 11.28
C HIS A 372 7.50 -9.22 10.51
N GLY A 373 7.42 -9.51 9.21
CA GLY A 373 8.59 -9.78 8.36
C GLY A 373 9.08 -8.60 7.51
N GLY A 374 8.43 -7.44 7.59
CA GLY A 374 8.77 -6.26 6.78
C GLY A 374 8.27 -6.30 5.33
N THR A 375 7.43 -7.25 4.94
CA THR A 375 6.84 -7.33 3.59
C THR A 375 5.59 -6.46 3.48
N GLY A 376 5.49 -5.65 2.40
CA GLY A 376 4.38 -4.71 2.17
C GLY A 376 4.49 -3.46 3.05
N GLN A 377 4.25 -3.63 4.35
CA GLN A 377 4.56 -2.65 5.38
C GLN A 377 5.92 -2.99 6.01
N TYR A 378 6.84 -2.02 6.05
CA TYR A 378 8.20 -2.27 6.58
C TYR A 378 8.25 -2.32 8.11
N ALA A 379 7.30 -1.66 8.79
CA ALA A 379 7.20 -1.66 10.25
C ALA A 379 6.33 -2.79 10.80
N THR A 380 6.68 -3.31 11.98
CA THR A 380 5.79 -4.19 12.74
C THR A 380 4.59 -3.40 13.26
N ILE A 381 4.81 -2.17 13.74
CA ILE A 381 3.75 -1.23 14.15
C ILE A 381 3.92 0.07 13.35
N LEU A 382 2.88 0.47 12.63
CA LEU A 382 2.77 1.76 11.96
C LEU A 382 1.70 2.61 12.66
N LEU A 383 2.09 3.80 13.09
CA LEU A 383 1.20 4.87 13.52
C LEU A 383 1.20 5.97 12.46
N ASP A 384 0.11 6.05 11.71
CA ASP A 384 -0.10 6.99 10.61
C ASP A 384 -1.14 8.04 11.00
N GLY A 385 -0.67 9.15 11.59
CA GLY A 385 -1.53 10.17 12.21
C GLY A 385 -2.28 9.71 13.46
N ALA A 386 -1.96 8.53 14.00
CA ALA A 386 -2.53 8.07 15.26
C ALA A 386 -1.95 8.87 16.43
N ASP A 387 -2.82 9.41 17.29
CA ASP A 387 -2.44 10.16 18.48
C ASP A 387 -2.92 9.45 19.76
N TYR A 388 -2.18 9.64 20.85
CA TYR A 388 -2.50 9.12 22.19
C TYR A 388 -2.56 7.59 22.27
N VAL A 389 -1.70 6.92 21.49
CA VAL A 389 -1.57 5.47 21.48
C VAL A 389 -0.38 5.04 22.34
N THR A 390 -0.60 4.08 23.23
CA THR A 390 0.44 3.47 24.06
C THR A 390 0.60 1.99 23.72
N PHE A 391 1.83 1.55 23.45
CA PHE A 391 2.20 0.13 23.45
C PHE A 391 3.03 -0.16 24.69
N GLN A 392 2.62 -1.17 25.47
CA GLN A 392 3.33 -1.53 26.69
C GLN A 392 3.34 -3.02 27.01
N ASN A 393 4.34 -3.43 27.79
CA ASN A 393 4.47 -4.79 28.34
C ASN A 393 4.47 -5.90 27.26
N LEU A 394 5.12 -5.66 26.12
CA LEU A 394 5.19 -6.63 25.01
C LEU A 394 6.52 -6.54 24.24
N THR A 395 6.84 -7.58 23.48
CA THR A 395 7.90 -7.58 22.47
C THR A 395 7.33 -7.14 21.12
N ILE A 396 8.02 -6.22 20.45
CA ILE A 396 7.80 -5.80 19.07
C ILE A 396 8.97 -6.35 18.25
N ALA A 397 8.72 -7.33 17.41
CA ALA A 397 9.74 -7.99 16.61
C ALA A 397 9.56 -7.71 15.12
N ASN A 398 10.66 -7.41 14.42
CA ASN A 398 10.69 -7.47 12.96
C ASN A 398 11.77 -8.44 12.52
N THR A 399 11.37 -9.51 11.81
CA THR A 399 12.27 -10.61 11.41
C THR A 399 12.94 -10.37 10.06
N GLY A 400 12.61 -9.27 9.37
CA GLY A 400 13.24 -8.91 8.11
C GLY A 400 14.71 -8.53 8.27
N THR A 401 15.52 -8.91 7.28
CA THR A 401 16.97 -8.60 7.20
C THR A 401 17.27 -7.34 6.40
N SER A 402 16.23 -6.74 5.81
CA SER A 402 16.22 -5.47 5.11
C SER A 402 14.84 -4.86 5.22
N ASN A 403 14.71 -3.53 5.22
CA ASN A 403 13.42 -2.84 5.26
C ASN A 403 12.56 -3.27 6.47
N ALA A 404 13.20 -3.34 7.64
CA ALA A 404 12.61 -3.90 8.84
C ALA A 404 12.62 -2.86 9.97
N TRP A 405 11.44 -2.34 10.29
CA TRP A 405 11.25 -1.36 11.36
C TRP A 405 10.43 -1.96 12.50
N GLY A 406 10.75 -1.60 13.75
CA GLY A 406 9.93 -1.99 14.90
C GLY A 406 8.64 -1.17 14.93
N VAL A 407 8.79 0.13 15.16
CA VAL A 407 7.71 1.13 15.19
C VAL A 407 8.00 2.25 14.21
N HIS A 408 7.03 2.61 13.39
CA HIS A 408 7.11 3.74 12.46
C HIS A 408 6.02 4.76 12.79
N LEU A 409 6.44 6.01 12.99
CA LEU A 409 5.61 7.18 13.28
C LEU A 409 5.61 8.10 12.06
N MET A 410 4.43 8.44 11.54
CA MET A 410 4.31 9.35 10.40
C MET A 410 3.03 10.19 10.45
N ASN A 411 3.00 11.24 9.61
CA ASN A 411 1.84 12.10 9.41
C ASN A 411 1.26 12.67 10.72
N GLN A 412 2.11 13.29 11.54
CA GLN A 412 1.74 13.86 12.84
C GLN A 412 1.25 12.83 13.86
N ALA A 413 1.85 11.64 13.93
CA ALA A 413 1.60 10.66 14.99
C ALA A 413 2.17 11.14 16.34
N ASN A 414 1.43 12.00 17.03
CA ASN A 414 1.85 12.72 18.22
C ASN A 414 1.37 12.08 19.53
N TYR A 415 1.99 12.44 20.64
CA TYR A 415 1.58 12.00 21.99
C TYR A 415 1.53 10.47 22.16
N ASN A 416 2.33 9.75 21.38
CA ASN A 416 2.38 8.30 21.45
C ASN A 416 3.42 7.84 22.47
N THR A 417 3.23 6.65 23.01
CA THR A 417 4.13 6.08 24.01
C THR A 417 4.48 4.64 23.70
N ILE A 418 5.76 4.30 23.79
CA ILE A 418 6.26 2.92 23.75
C ILE A 418 6.96 2.68 25.09
N ASP A 419 6.32 1.94 25.99
CA ASP A 419 6.76 1.79 27.38
C ASP A 419 6.98 0.33 27.77
N ASN A 420 8.04 0.03 28.51
CA ASN A 420 8.33 -1.32 29.02
C ASN A 420 8.22 -2.42 27.93
N CYS A 421 8.71 -2.11 26.73
CA CYS A 421 8.70 -3.02 25.59
C CYS A 421 10.09 -3.63 25.35
N ILE A 422 10.13 -4.69 24.54
CA ILE A 422 11.37 -5.20 23.94
C ILE A 422 11.25 -5.04 22.43
N ILE A 423 12.16 -4.32 21.79
CA ILE A 423 12.20 -4.16 20.32
C ILE A 423 13.33 -5.05 19.77
N ASN A 424 12.96 -6.09 19.03
CA ASN A 424 13.88 -7.06 18.45
C ASN A 424 13.97 -6.89 16.94
N LEU A 425 15.17 -6.57 16.47
CA LEU A 425 15.55 -6.55 15.06
C LEU A 425 16.71 -7.51 14.81
N ASP A 426 17.07 -7.71 13.55
CA ASP A 426 18.24 -8.51 13.19
C ASP A 426 19.54 -7.92 13.79
N GLN A 427 20.37 -8.80 14.37
CA GLN A 427 21.60 -8.46 15.08
C GLN A 427 22.87 -8.78 14.26
N THR A 428 22.72 -9.13 12.99
CA THR A 428 23.82 -9.57 12.11
C THR A 428 24.00 -8.65 10.90
N VAL A 429 22.91 -8.17 10.32
CA VAL A 429 22.94 -7.32 9.12
C VAL A 429 23.45 -5.91 9.41
N THR A 430 23.93 -5.25 8.36
CA THR A 430 24.56 -3.92 8.41
C THR A 430 23.78 -2.88 7.59
N ALA A 431 22.58 -3.22 7.10
CA ALA A 431 21.78 -2.37 6.23
C ALA A 431 21.15 -1.20 6.99
N SER A 432 21.24 0.02 6.44
CA SER A 432 20.64 1.25 7.00
C SER A 432 19.11 1.30 6.95
N THR A 433 18.47 0.24 6.48
CA THR A 433 17.02 0.11 6.39
C THR A 433 16.40 -0.56 7.62
N LEU A 434 17.19 -0.80 8.69
CA LEU A 434 16.71 -1.34 9.96
C LEU A 434 16.66 -0.26 11.04
N ALA A 435 15.49 -0.04 11.63
CA ALA A 435 15.28 0.97 12.68
C ALA A 435 14.30 0.49 13.75
N GLY A 436 14.69 0.54 15.03
CA GLY A 436 13.83 0.10 16.13
C GLY A 436 12.58 0.98 16.24
N VAL A 437 12.76 2.28 16.47
CA VAL A 437 11.71 3.30 16.37
C VAL A 437 12.14 4.33 15.33
N LEU A 438 11.25 4.63 14.39
CA LEU A 438 11.50 5.53 13.27
C LEU A 438 10.40 6.59 13.19
N SER A 439 10.75 7.86 13.08
CA SER A 439 9.85 8.88 12.52
C SER A 439 10.29 9.22 11.10
N SER A 440 9.41 9.03 10.11
CA SER A 440 9.71 9.26 8.69
C SER A 440 8.42 9.51 7.93
N ASN A 441 8.41 10.43 6.97
CA ASN A 441 7.23 10.65 6.11
C ASN A 441 7.15 9.65 4.94
N SER A 442 8.10 8.72 4.86
CA SER A 442 8.19 7.73 3.80
C SER A 442 7.88 6.35 4.33
N THR A 443 7.01 5.63 3.63
CA THR A 443 6.69 4.22 3.89
C THR A 443 7.80 3.26 3.45
N THR A 444 8.83 3.77 2.75
CA THR A 444 9.90 2.94 2.16
C THR A 444 11.32 3.40 2.49
N SER A 445 11.49 4.49 3.24
CA SER A 445 12.81 5.05 3.58
C SER A 445 12.92 5.44 5.05
N THR A 446 14.07 5.14 5.65
CA THR A 446 14.45 5.58 7.00
C THR A 446 14.87 7.05 7.08
N ALA A 447 14.95 7.74 5.94
CA ALA A 447 15.47 9.11 5.84
C ALA A 447 14.43 10.14 5.36
N GLY A 448 13.13 9.82 5.41
CA GLY A 448 12.07 10.75 5.03
C GLY A 448 11.90 11.89 6.04
N TYR A 449 11.85 13.13 5.54
CA TYR A 449 11.65 14.34 6.35
C TYR A 449 10.21 14.83 6.26
N GLY A 450 9.63 15.20 7.40
CA GLY A 450 8.27 15.73 7.47
C GLY A 450 7.83 15.95 8.90
N ASP A 451 6.63 16.49 9.10
CA ASP A 451 6.02 16.55 10.42
C ASP A 451 5.45 15.17 10.77
N ASN A 452 6.30 14.36 11.41
CA ASN A 452 6.05 12.92 11.58
C ASN A 452 5.50 12.59 12.97
N ALA A 453 6.11 13.13 14.02
CA ALA A 453 5.79 12.85 15.41
C ALA A 453 6.28 13.95 16.34
N ASN A 454 5.46 14.31 17.33
CA ASN A 454 5.77 15.30 18.36
C ASN A 454 5.27 14.78 19.71
N ASN A 455 5.97 15.13 20.79
CA ASN A 455 5.60 14.72 22.16
C ASN A 455 5.51 13.18 22.32
N THR A 456 6.26 12.42 21.51
CA THR A 456 6.29 10.96 21.61
C THR A 456 7.38 10.50 22.57
N THR A 457 7.06 9.53 23.41
CA THR A 457 7.97 8.99 24.42
C THR A 457 8.26 7.52 24.17
N VAL A 458 9.54 7.15 24.16
CA VAL A 458 9.98 5.76 24.27
C VAL A 458 10.63 5.60 25.63
N SER A 459 10.04 4.78 26.49
CA SER A 459 10.49 4.61 27.87
C SER A 459 10.66 3.16 28.29
N ASN A 460 11.59 2.89 29.21
CA ASN A 460 11.78 1.58 29.84
C ASN A 460 11.94 0.42 28.83
N THR A 461 12.36 0.73 27.60
CA THR A 461 12.32 -0.20 26.47
C THR A 461 13.71 -0.71 26.16
N THR A 462 13.81 -2.02 25.90
CA THR A 462 15.06 -2.67 25.50
C THR A 462 15.11 -2.84 23.99
N PHE A 463 16.16 -2.34 23.35
CA PHE A 463 16.42 -2.49 21.93
C PHE A 463 17.50 -3.54 21.70
N ASN A 464 17.23 -4.51 20.81
CA ASN A 464 18.19 -5.52 20.41
C ASN A 464 18.35 -5.52 18.89
N GLY A 465 19.54 -5.18 18.40
CA GLY A 465 19.85 -5.20 16.97
C GLY A 465 19.37 -3.98 16.18
N GLY A 466 19.46 -4.07 14.85
CA GLY A 466 19.16 -2.99 13.93
C GLY A 466 20.34 -2.05 13.64
N TYR A 467 20.15 -1.19 12.63
CA TYR A 467 21.13 -0.15 12.27
C TYR A 467 20.95 1.09 13.13
N TYR A 468 19.68 1.50 13.27
CA TYR A 468 19.22 2.52 14.21
C TYR A 468 18.47 1.85 15.37
N GLY A 469 18.76 2.25 16.61
CA GLY A 469 17.87 2.00 17.74
C GLY A 469 16.64 2.90 17.62
N VAL A 470 16.83 4.20 17.79
CA VAL A 470 15.83 5.25 17.56
C VAL A 470 16.35 6.23 16.51
N ARG A 471 15.54 6.53 15.49
CA ARG A 471 15.79 7.59 14.52
C ARG A 471 14.59 8.52 14.42
N TYR A 472 14.77 9.75 14.85
CA TYR A 472 13.77 10.79 14.66
C TYR A 472 14.18 11.77 13.56
N ASN A 473 13.43 11.72 12.46
CA ASN A 473 13.47 12.73 11.41
C ASN A 473 12.28 13.68 11.59
N GLY A 474 12.57 14.98 11.59
CA GLY A 474 11.57 16.03 11.59
C GLY A 474 11.45 16.72 10.24
N ASN A 475 10.87 17.91 10.25
CA ASN A 475 10.64 18.67 9.03
C ASN A 475 11.91 19.29 8.45
N SER A 476 11.98 19.46 7.13
CA SER A 476 13.17 20.02 6.48
C SER A 476 13.36 21.53 6.75
N THR A 477 14.51 22.06 6.35
CA THR A 477 14.88 23.47 6.53
C THR A 477 13.79 24.42 6.03
N GLY A 478 13.39 25.38 6.87
CA GLY A 478 12.37 26.39 6.54
C GLY A 478 10.97 26.10 7.09
N ALA A 479 10.77 24.92 7.71
CA ALA A 479 9.54 24.55 8.40
C ALA A 479 9.76 24.34 9.91
N ALA A 480 8.66 24.19 10.66
CA ALA A 480 8.72 23.92 12.09
C ALA A 480 9.32 22.52 12.35
N TYR A 481 10.25 22.45 13.29
CA TYR A 481 10.92 21.21 13.68
C TYR A 481 9.95 20.34 14.49
N ASN A 482 10.17 19.04 14.46
CA ASN A 482 9.42 18.12 15.32
C ASN A 482 9.89 18.26 16.76
N THR A 483 8.96 18.23 17.71
CA THR A 483 9.19 18.74 19.06
C THR A 483 9.02 17.68 20.14
N ASN A 484 9.81 17.81 21.21
CA ASN A 484 9.61 17.10 22.49
C ASN A 484 9.56 15.57 22.39
N ASN A 485 10.30 14.97 21.45
CA ASN A 485 10.40 13.51 21.37
C ASN A 485 11.48 13.01 22.34
N SER A 486 11.13 12.03 23.18
CA SER A 486 11.96 11.59 24.30
C SER A 486 12.28 10.09 24.26
N VAL A 487 13.48 9.74 24.70
CA VAL A 487 13.96 8.37 24.91
C VAL A 487 14.47 8.25 26.35
N GLU A 488 13.80 7.46 27.19
CA GLU A 488 13.98 7.49 28.64
C GLU A 488 14.18 6.09 29.24
N ASN A 489 15.22 5.91 30.06
CA ASN A 489 15.48 4.65 30.77
C ASN A 489 15.52 3.42 29.84
N CYS A 490 15.94 3.62 28.59
CA CYS A 490 16.04 2.55 27.60
C CYS A 490 17.39 1.84 27.68
N THR A 491 17.41 0.58 27.26
CA THR A 491 18.65 -0.20 27.11
C THR A 491 18.89 -0.52 25.64
N PHE A 492 20.07 -0.21 25.10
CA PHE A 492 20.44 -0.49 23.72
C PHE A 492 21.51 -1.57 23.67
N ASN A 493 21.20 -2.70 23.03
CA ASN A 493 22.08 -3.85 22.86
C ASN A 493 22.32 -4.13 21.38
N ASN A 494 23.57 -4.44 21.03
CA ASN A 494 23.94 -4.97 19.71
C ASN A 494 23.47 -4.10 18.52
N ILE A 495 23.32 -2.79 18.75
CA ILE A 495 23.06 -1.82 17.69
C ILE A 495 24.26 -1.79 16.73
N TYR A 496 24.02 -1.64 15.43
CA TYR A 496 25.12 -1.59 14.47
C TYR A 496 25.86 -0.26 14.47
N LEU A 497 25.13 0.87 14.38
CA LEU A 497 25.77 2.18 14.15
C LEU A 497 25.19 3.36 14.93
N TYR A 498 23.88 3.43 15.17
CA TYR A 498 23.27 4.59 15.83
C TYR A 498 22.26 4.15 16.89
N SER A 499 22.56 4.29 18.18
CA SER A 499 21.53 4.02 19.20
C SER A 499 20.44 5.07 19.15
N VAL A 500 20.83 6.35 19.07
CA VAL A 500 19.92 7.47 18.89
C VAL A 500 20.43 8.38 17.77
N TYR A 501 19.57 8.67 16.80
CA TYR A 501 19.81 9.59 15.70
C TYR A 501 18.71 10.64 15.63
N TRP A 502 19.08 11.91 15.67
CA TRP A 502 18.14 13.02 15.53
C TRP A 502 18.50 13.93 14.37
N ILE A 503 17.48 14.33 13.62
CA ILE A 503 17.57 15.39 12.62
C ILE A 503 16.27 16.19 12.56
N TYR A 504 16.40 17.52 12.50
CA TYR A 504 15.30 18.49 12.48
C TYR A 504 14.32 18.38 13.67
N GLN A 505 14.86 18.20 14.87
CA GLN A 505 14.15 18.13 16.13
C GLN A 505 14.38 19.38 16.99
N ASP A 506 13.36 19.79 17.73
CA ASP A 506 13.39 20.81 18.77
C ASP A 506 13.10 20.18 20.13
N ALA A 507 14.02 20.38 21.07
CA ALA A 507 13.97 19.76 22.39
C ALA A 507 13.85 18.21 22.38
N PRO A 508 14.59 17.47 21.51
CA PRO A 508 14.67 16.02 21.68
C PRO A 508 15.49 15.69 22.93
N SER A 509 15.16 14.58 23.60
CA SER A 509 15.92 14.13 24.78
C SER A 509 16.24 12.65 24.80
N VAL A 510 17.42 12.32 25.36
CA VAL A 510 17.80 10.97 25.77
C VAL A 510 18.26 11.00 27.22
N LYS A 511 17.53 10.28 28.10
CA LYS A 511 17.66 10.40 29.56
C LYS A 511 17.76 9.04 30.23
N GLY A 512 18.75 8.86 31.10
CA GLY A 512 18.86 7.65 31.95
C GLY A 512 19.07 6.34 31.17
N CYS A 513 19.44 6.40 29.89
CA CYS A 513 19.58 5.22 29.05
C CYS A 513 20.93 4.53 29.28
N THR A 514 20.93 3.21 29.11
CA THR A 514 22.14 2.38 29.04
C THR A 514 22.41 2.01 27.59
N ILE A 515 23.56 2.45 27.06
CA ILE A 515 23.97 2.17 25.68
C ILE A 515 25.20 1.24 25.72
N ASN A 516 24.98 -0.02 25.39
CA ASN A 516 26.04 -1.01 25.30
C ASN A 516 26.80 -0.91 23.97
N ALA A 517 28.01 -1.50 23.94
CA ALA A 517 28.90 -1.44 22.78
C ALA A 517 28.19 -1.83 21.47
N HIS A 518 28.43 -1.04 20.42
CA HIS A 518 27.89 -1.32 19.09
C HIS A 518 28.68 -2.43 18.38
N ARG A 519 28.07 -3.00 17.35
CA ARG A 519 28.69 -4.03 16.50
C ARG A 519 29.70 -3.47 15.48
N SER A 520 29.72 -2.16 15.27
CA SER A 520 30.69 -1.45 14.43
C SER A 520 31.04 -0.11 15.07
N THR A 521 32.01 0.63 14.51
CA THR A 521 32.36 1.97 15.00
C THR A 521 31.25 2.95 14.63
N GLY A 522 30.38 3.26 15.59
CA GLY A 522 29.20 4.09 15.40
C GLY A 522 29.13 5.30 16.32
N TYR A 523 27.90 5.64 16.69
CA TYR A 523 27.53 6.81 17.48
C TYR A 523 26.46 6.42 18.50
N ALA A 524 26.75 6.55 19.80
CA ALA A 524 25.72 6.30 20.81
C ALA A 524 24.60 7.34 20.69
N VAL A 525 24.95 8.62 20.60
CA VAL A 525 24.00 9.70 20.31
C VAL A 525 24.54 10.57 19.18
N TYR A 526 23.80 10.62 18.07
CA TYR A 526 24.09 11.47 16.92
C TYR A 526 23.01 12.54 16.75
N SER A 527 23.43 13.80 16.63
CA SER A 527 22.56 14.93 16.36
C SER A 527 23.08 15.75 15.18
N THR A 528 22.21 16.02 14.21
CA THR A 528 22.47 17.02 13.17
C THR A 528 21.27 17.94 12.99
N THR A 529 21.50 19.25 12.86
CA THR A 529 20.43 20.21 12.53
C THR A 529 19.24 20.13 13.49
N ASN A 530 19.53 20.10 14.80
CA ASN A 530 18.55 20.12 15.89
C ASN A 530 18.74 21.35 16.78
N ARG A 531 17.78 21.64 17.66
CA ARG A 531 17.92 22.69 18.68
C ARG A 531 17.41 22.24 20.04
N HIS A 532 17.92 22.85 21.11
CA HIS A 532 17.53 22.60 22.50
C HIS A 532 17.64 21.13 22.97
N MET A 533 18.54 20.33 22.38
CA MET A 533 18.66 18.91 22.73
C MET A 533 19.13 18.70 24.18
N LEU A 534 18.67 17.61 24.81
CA LEU A 534 19.08 17.19 26.15
C LEU A 534 19.62 15.75 26.15
N VAL A 535 20.85 15.57 26.61
CA VAL A 535 21.47 14.26 26.86
C VAL A 535 21.83 14.19 28.34
N GLU A 536 21.05 13.45 29.12
CA GLU A 536 21.15 13.47 30.59
C GLU A 536 21.24 12.10 31.23
N GLY A 537 22.18 11.90 32.16
CA GLY A 537 22.17 10.73 33.04
C GLY A 537 22.41 9.39 32.33
N ASN A 538 22.93 9.40 31.10
CA ASN A 538 23.11 8.17 30.33
C ASN A 538 24.43 7.47 30.68
N THR A 539 24.43 6.14 30.58
CA THR A 539 25.64 5.32 30.68
C THR A 539 25.97 4.76 29.30
N ILE A 540 27.14 5.12 28.77
CA ILE A 540 27.62 4.68 27.46
C ILE A 540 28.86 3.81 27.68
N ALA A 541 28.74 2.52 27.34
CA ALA A 541 29.79 1.53 27.50
C ALA A 541 31.03 1.86 26.64
N PRO A 542 32.24 1.38 27.00
CA PRO A 542 33.42 1.51 26.15
C PRO A 542 33.34 0.61 24.91
N ASN A 543 34.05 0.99 23.83
CA ASN A 543 34.16 0.32 22.53
C ASN A 543 32.92 0.37 21.64
N GLY A 544 33.14 0.29 20.32
CA GLY A 544 32.06 0.29 19.32
C GLY A 544 31.67 1.70 18.84
N TYR A 545 32.52 2.71 19.00
CA TYR A 545 32.20 4.07 18.57
C TYR A 545 33.32 4.69 17.77
N THR A 546 32.96 5.53 16.82
CA THR A 546 33.85 6.61 16.34
C THR A 546 33.72 7.81 17.28
N TYR A 547 32.49 8.10 17.74
CA TYR A 547 32.19 9.17 18.67
C TYR A 547 31.08 8.69 19.61
N ALA A 548 31.25 8.76 20.93
CA ALA A 548 30.15 8.38 21.81
C ALA A 548 28.98 9.37 21.67
N ILE A 549 29.24 10.67 21.82
CA ILE A 549 28.27 11.74 21.51
C ILE A 549 28.83 12.61 20.39
N TYR A 550 28.08 12.73 19.29
CA TYR A 550 28.47 13.56 18.14
C TYR A 550 27.38 14.52 17.73
N PHE A 551 27.63 15.81 17.90
CA PHE A 551 26.73 16.88 17.53
C PHE A 551 27.34 17.73 16.42
N THR A 552 26.63 17.82 15.29
CA THR A 552 27.02 18.66 14.16
C THR A 552 25.90 19.60 13.76
N ALA A 553 26.24 20.79 13.26
CA ALA A 553 25.28 21.77 12.74
C ALA A 553 24.05 21.93 13.65
N SER A 554 24.20 21.93 14.98
CA SER A 554 23.09 21.88 15.95
C SER A 554 23.15 23.09 16.90
N ASN A 555 21.99 23.51 17.38
CA ASN A 555 21.79 24.63 18.29
C ASN A 555 22.54 25.92 17.86
N GLY A 556 22.65 26.14 16.55
CA GLY A 556 23.37 27.25 15.93
C GLY A 556 22.47 28.44 15.60
N THR A 557 23.08 29.59 15.30
CA THR A 557 22.36 30.83 14.96
C THR A 557 21.39 30.66 13.79
N ALA A 558 21.75 29.83 12.79
CA ALA A 558 20.90 29.53 11.63
C ALA A 558 19.60 28.78 11.97
N GLN A 559 19.48 28.20 13.17
CA GLN A 559 18.27 27.54 13.67
C GLN A 559 17.41 28.44 14.57
N ASN A 560 17.81 29.71 14.74
CA ASN A 560 17.18 30.66 15.66
C ASN A 560 17.02 30.11 17.09
N ALA A 561 17.98 29.30 17.55
CA ALA A 561 17.97 28.76 18.90
C ALA A 561 18.21 29.90 19.91
N THR A 562 17.23 30.16 20.77
CA THR A 562 17.33 31.14 21.87
C THR A 562 17.67 30.48 23.21
N ALA A 563 17.48 29.17 23.33
CA ALA A 563 17.85 28.37 24.50
C ALA A 563 19.08 27.48 24.23
N ARG A 564 19.64 26.93 25.31
CA ARG A 564 20.88 26.16 25.29
C ARG A 564 20.57 24.66 25.19
N ALA A 565 21.43 23.92 24.51
CA ALA A 565 21.42 22.47 24.51
C ALA A 565 22.32 21.94 25.63
N SER A 566 22.04 20.74 26.13
CA SER A 566 22.61 20.27 27.40
C SER A 566 23.13 18.83 27.29
N ILE A 567 24.37 18.61 27.75
CA ILE A 567 24.97 17.29 27.96
C ILE A 567 25.35 17.23 29.44
N ILE A 568 24.56 16.51 30.24
CA ILE A 568 24.61 16.60 31.70
C ILE A 568 24.68 15.22 32.36
N ASN A 569 25.58 15.06 33.33
CA ASN A 569 25.62 13.89 34.22
C ASN A 569 25.72 12.54 33.49
N ASN A 570 26.39 12.49 32.34
CA ASN A 570 26.58 11.25 31.60
C ASN A 570 27.88 10.54 32.01
N MET A 571 27.87 9.21 31.98
CA MET A 571 29.03 8.35 32.16
C MET A 571 29.42 7.77 30.80
N ILE A 572 30.57 8.16 30.26
CA ILE A 572 30.95 7.89 28.87
C ILE A 572 32.29 7.18 28.80
N GLY A 573 32.29 5.96 28.25
CA GLY A 573 33.49 5.25 27.85
C GLY A 573 33.73 5.38 26.34
N ALA A 574 34.83 6.01 25.95
CA ALA A 574 35.37 6.01 24.60
C ALA A 574 36.74 5.32 24.64
N THR A 575 36.92 4.26 23.88
CA THR A 575 38.15 3.45 23.88
C THR A 575 38.58 3.15 22.44
N GLY A 576 39.81 2.72 22.23
CA GLY A 576 40.43 2.70 20.91
C GLY A 576 40.60 4.13 20.38
N THR A 577 40.18 4.37 19.14
CA THR A 577 40.28 5.67 18.44
C THR A 577 38.96 6.47 18.50
N ALA A 578 38.16 6.25 19.53
CA ALA A 578 36.88 6.93 19.70
C ALA A 578 37.03 8.23 20.49
N ASP A 579 36.31 9.27 20.08
CA ASP A 579 36.14 10.48 20.90
C ASP A 579 34.94 10.32 21.86
N GLY A 580 35.05 10.93 23.03
CA GLY A 580 33.98 10.97 24.03
C GLY A 580 32.82 11.87 23.59
N ILE A 581 33.01 13.18 23.73
CA ILE A 581 32.04 14.19 23.30
C ILE A 581 32.65 15.03 22.18
N TYR A 582 32.03 15.03 21.01
CA TYR A 582 32.49 15.76 19.84
C TYR A 582 31.41 16.71 19.33
N ILE A 583 31.69 18.02 19.37
CA ILE A 583 30.74 19.06 18.97
C ILE A 583 31.35 19.94 17.89
N THR A 584 30.79 19.89 16.68
CA THR A 584 31.25 20.64 15.51
C THR A 584 30.16 21.49 14.88
N GLY A 585 30.49 22.70 14.38
CA GLY A 585 29.52 23.58 13.72
C GLY A 585 28.25 23.88 14.54
N SER A 586 28.32 23.76 15.88
CA SER A 586 27.18 23.77 16.79
C SER A 586 27.46 24.72 17.94
N SER A 587 26.49 25.47 18.48
CA SER A 587 26.74 26.54 19.48
C SER A 587 25.83 26.42 20.71
N ASN A 588 26.10 27.21 21.75
CA ASN A 588 25.24 27.35 22.93
C ASN A 588 24.99 26.04 23.71
N PHE A 589 26.06 25.41 24.21
CA PHE A 589 25.97 24.15 24.97
C PHE A 589 26.36 24.28 26.43
N ASP A 590 25.55 23.68 27.29
CA ASP A 590 25.83 23.40 28.70
C ASP A 590 26.37 21.98 28.83
N ILE A 591 27.63 21.85 29.26
CA ILE A 591 28.32 20.57 29.41
C ILE A 591 28.72 20.43 30.87
N PHE A 592 27.91 19.74 31.67
CA PHE A 592 28.06 19.70 33.12
C PHE A 592 28.09 18.29 33.71
N TYR A 593 28.93 18.07 34.73
CA TYR A 593 28.88 16.87 35.58
C TYR A 593 29.11 15.54 34.85
N ASN A 594 29.64 15.56 33.62
CA ASN A 594 29.90 14.34 32.86
C ASN A 594 31.22 13.71 33.31
N SER A 595 31.27 12.38 33.32
CA SER A 595 32.52 11.62 33.45
C SER A 595 32.83 10.93 32.13
N VAL A 596 33.92 11.33 31.49
CA VAL A 596 34.30 10.87 30.16
C VAL A 596 35.72 10.31 30.19
N THR A 597 35.85 9.06 29.82
CA THR A 597 37.15 8.40 29.63
C THR A 597 37.38 8.19 28.14
N ALA A 598 38.53 8.64 27.63
CA ALA A 598 39.00 8.40 26.27
C ALA A 598 40.37 7.68 26.28
N GLU A 599 40.66 6.83 25.29
CA GLU A 599 41.93 6.07 25.22
C GLU A 599 42.96 6.75 24.31
N ASN A 600 42.79 6.66 22.98
CA ASN A 600 43.75 7.19 21.99
C ASN A 600 43.27 8.49 21.31
N ASP A 601 42.10 9.02 21.68
CA ASP A 601 41.56 10.26 21.12
C ASP A 601 40.96 11.18 22.19
N GLN A 602 40.13 12.17 21.84
CA GLN A 602 39.73 13.24 22.74
C GLN A 602 38.54 12.87 23.62
N ALA A 603 38.64 13.15 24.93
CA ALA A 603 37.48 13.07 25.83
C ALA A 603 36.42 14.14 25.50
N LEU A 604 36.88 15.34 25.11
CA LEU A 604 36.02 16.44 24.69
C LEU A 604 36.67 17.23 23.55
N TRP A 605 35.99 17.33 22.41
CA TRP A 605 36.38 18.13 21.27
C TRP A 605 35.30 19.14 20.91
N LEU A 606 35.70 20.40 20.70
CA LEU A 606 34.82 21.51 20.35
C LEU A 606 35.39 22.30 19.16
N SER A 607 34.54 22.60 18.17
CA SER A 607 34.92 23.40 17.00
C SER A 607 35.20 24.87 17.33
N SER A 608 36.18 25.44 16.61
CA SER A 608 36.64 26.83 16.73
C SER A 608 35.70 27.90 16.19
N THR A 609 34.71 27.52 15.37
CA THR A 609 33.78 28.47 14.73
C THR A 609 32.50 28.69 15.54
N ALA A 610 32.35 27.99 16.65
CA ALA A 610 31.15 28.00 17.48
C ALA A 610 31.33 28.78 18.80
N LEU A 611 30.25 29.40 19.28
CA LEU A 611 30.26 30.25 20.49
C LEU A 611 29.29 29.74 21.57
N GLY A 612 29.47 30.23 22.80
CA GLY A 612 28.50 30.02 23.88
C GLY A 612 28.59 28.68 24.60
N TYR A 613 29.76 28.07 24.73
CA TYR A 613 29.95 26.88 25.57
C TYR A 613 30.06 27.26 27.06
N ASP A 614 29.38 26.53 27.93
CA ASP A 614 29.56 26.58 29.37
C ASP A 614 29.92 25.18 29.86
N ILE A 615 31.12 25.02 30.42
CA ILE A 615 31.73 23.73 30.72
C ILE A 615 32.15 23.73 32.18
N ARG A 616 31.49 22.92 33.01
CA ARG A 616 31.74 22.92 34.46
C ARG A 616 31.65 21.52 35.05
N ASN A 617 32.53 21.24 35.99
CA ASN A 617 32.46 20.06 36.86
C ASN A 617 32.43 18.73 36.10
N ASN A 618 33.07 18.64 34.94
CA ASN A 618 33.25 17.38 34.23
C ASN A 618 34.55 16.69 34.67
N ILE A 619 34.53 15.36 34.72
CA ILE A 619 35.72 14.52 34.87
C ILE A 619 36.11 14.05 33.47
N LEU A 620 37.22 14.55 32.94
CA LEU A 620 37.76 14.14 31.64
C LEU A 620 39.04 13.37 31.91
N GLN A 621 39.10 12.11 31.45
CA GLN A 621 40.23 11.21 31.67
C GLN A 621 40.76 10.70 30.33
N LEU A 622 42.08 10.72 30.16
CA LEU A 622 42.78 10.04 29.07
C LEU A 622 43.59 8.86 29.60
N GLN A 623 43.59 7.74 28.88
CA GLN A 623 44.36 6.56 29.26
C GLN A 623 45.78 6.55 28.66
N GLU A 624 46.05 7.21 27.52
CA GLU A 624 47.42 7.38 26.95
C GLU A 624 47.69 8.80 26.38
N GLN A 625 48.92 9.08 25.90
CA GLN A 625 49.48 10.44 25.66
C GLN A 625 48.88 11.23 24.48
N HIS A 626 47.61 11.61 24.56
CA HIS A 626 46.98 12.60 23.68
C HIS A 626 46.47 13.84 24.45
N LEU A 627 45.95 14.85 23.75
CA LEU A 627 45.47 16.11 24.35
C LEU A 627 44.12 15.91 25.06
N LEU A 628 44.07 16.22 26.37
CA LEU A 628 42.87 16.07 27.23
C LEU A 628 41.67 16.91 26.77
N ILE A 629 41.96 18.07 26.18
CA ILE A 629 40.99 19.00 25.59
C ILE A 629 41.69 19.66 24.40
N TRP A 630 41.05 19.68 23.23
CA TRP A 630 41.54 20.40 22.07
C TRP A 630 40.55 21.47 21.62
N MET A 631 40.99 22.73 21.58
CA MET A 631 40.22 23.91 21.17
C MET A 631 41.08 24.79 20.25
N GLN A 632 40.64 25.05 19.02
CA GLN A 632 41.35 25.96 18.10
C GLN A 632 40.93 27.43 18.35
N HIS A 633 41.74 28.20 19.09
CA HIS A 633 41.68 29.68 19.32
C HIS A 633 40.53 30.30 20.15
N LEU A 634 40.71 30.51 21.48
CA LEU A 634 41.22 31.74 22.14
C LEU A 634 40.92 31.73 23.67
N ARG A 635 41.99 31.92 24.47
CA ARG A 635 42.08 32.41 25.87
C ARG A 635 41.11 31.86 26.95
N LEU A 636 41.48 30.72 27.54
CA LEU A 636 41.30 30.53 28.99
C LEU A 636 42.57 29.88 29.58
N ARG A 637 43.08 30.43 30.70
CA ARG A 637 44.19 29.86 31.47
C ARG A 637 43.65 28.70 32.30
N MET A 638 44.16 27.48 32.12
CA MET A 638 44.01 26.42 33.12
C MET A 638 45.30 25.60 33.24
N LEU A 639 45.66 25.36 34.50
CA LEU A 639 46.88 24.71 34.97
C LEU A 639 46.70 23.19 34.90
N LEU A 640 47.56 22.52 34.13
CA LEU A 640 47.70 21.06 34.16
C LEU A 640 48.28 20.63 35.52
N ILE A 641 47.69 19.63 36.15
CA ILE A 641 48.39 18.79 37.13
C ILE A 641 48.35 17.38 36.58
N THR A 642 49.51 16.90 36.12
CA THR A 642 49.74 15.50 35.78
C THR A 642 50.20 14.72 37.00
N THR A 643 49.74 13.47 37.05
CA THR A 643 50.22 12.29 37.80
C THR A 643 49.46 11.90 39.07
N PHE A 644 48.98 10.65 39.03
CA PHE A 644 48.26 9.86 40.04
C PHE A 644 48.75 10.06 41.48
N ILE A 645 47.82 10.25 42.43
CA ILE A 645 47.79 9.68 43.78
C ILE A 645 46.36 9.91 44.35
N ILE A 646 45.80 8.87 44.97
CA ILE A 646 44.56 8.91 45.75
C ILE A 646 44.73 9.89 46.92
N ILE A 647 44.16 11.11 46.86
CA ILE A 647 43.75 11.90 48.05
C ILE A 647 42.52 12.77 47.71
N GLN A 648 41.50 12.60 48.55
CA GLN A 648 40.26 13.37 48.66
C GLN A 648 40.55 14.87 48.92
N VAL A 649 40.20 15.79 48.01
CA VAL A 649 40.13 17.23 48.33
C VAL A 649 38.94 17.89 47.62
N VAL A 650 38.03 18.43 48.43
CA VAL A 650 36.95 19.35 48.09
C VAL A 650 37.55 20.67 47.57
N VAL A 651 37.17 21.12 46.36
CA VAL A 651 37.31 22.53 45.99
C VAL A 651 36.06 23.01 45.27
N THR A 652 35.28 23.84 45.96
CA THR A 652 34.29 24.75 45.36
C THR A 652 34.85 26.16 45.47
N LEU A 653 34.98 26.92 44.38
CA LEU A 653 34.88 28.38 44.48
C LEU A 653 34.53 29.05 43.14
N ARG A 654 33.41 29.79 43.16
CA ARG A 654 32.98 30.78 42.18
C ARG A 654 33.98 31.94 42.11
N ILE A 655 34.19 32.51 40.93
CA ILE A 655 34.68 33.89 40.81
C ILE A 655 33.62 34.72 40.09
N LEU A 656 32.88 35.49 40.89
CA LEU A 656 32.20 36.72 40.49
C LEU A 656 33.28 37.80 40.29
N LEU A 657 33.15 38.66 39.27
CA LEU A 657 33.78 39.98 39.30
C LEU A 657 32.83 41.03 38.70
N ARG A 658 32.42 41.95 39.57
CA ARG A 658 31.65 43.17 39.33
C ARG A 658 32.62 44.36 39.51
N GLN A 659 32.72 45.24 38.50
CA GLN A 659 33.16 46.67 38.42
C GLN A 659 34.39 47.13 39.27
N VAL A 660 35.28 48.07 38.89
CA VAL A 660 35.27 49.43 38.27
C VAL A 660 36.72 49.63 37.74
N ILE A 661 37.02 50.25 36.58
CA ILE A 661 37.03 51.68 36.21
C ILE A 661 36.56 51.84 34.76
#